data_AF-B4M8X0-F1
#
_entry.id   AF-B4M8X0-F1
#
_cell.length_a   1.000
_cell.length_b   1.000
_cell.length_c   1.000
_cell.angle_alpha   90.00
_cell.angle_beta   90.00
_cell.angle_gamma   90.00
#
_symmetry.space_group_name_H-M   'P 1'
#
loop_
_entity.id
_entity.type
_entity.pdbx_description
1 polymer ?
#
loop_
_entity_poly.entity_id
_entity_poly.type
_entity_poly.pdbx_seq_one_letter_code
_entity_poly.pdbx_strand_id
1 'polypeptide(L)'
;MESFKIKIELEDDTQTDPAIHAEASVEHKHDPGSEETLQIEFKSEIDIEPTIVGEPKKLFEIQRLREFGDVPFIIKRMEPQDFSISYRKAVSSVETILERLRRNGVPKGTGIAFRIANHTPSSCILILAILNHKCHFYCNDKMMLSKALHWQMCRAGIDYLIVNGHMPVGAVYFENLDSFLVYNEEYKLFKLKHTASDPSPEAKGTLPPNMCYTITTTGTTGAPKLIHVPYECIAPNIVGLSQKLNISMADIIYLGTPCTFDPSVVELFLAMQNGAAVLITHYSMRESPKRVLSALFPTSVTTPGITVLQMTPSLFRQFGANAIRERILNSSSTLRVLLLGGEPFPSSSELATWMEPQVLFQKQICNIYGITEISCWSMMHVLQSLHSRVHLGTPIDDQTVLRIEFQSKRNLQNVGRGELWLGSATRRCYIPETDDLDNGTDINSSVLYRATGDFVRRFEDGSLAYEERANDVVKRAGNRISLGLITRKIEKCLHSCELATCLWLEDLQKLICCIRSLEPKTKVQRRAQTFEILTKLMAAEQPDRFVYLQHFPCNAHGKLDKTLLLKECTLLAQPAQDILKSFLHDRLECVDVQNERTAKKLRLDQTDSLTNLSGYDLSFRHAGGTSFHAITLCREIGLQMCIDDEQRHLFELLLDEKVSLRTVLLFLDNAKLVTQNTKLKPIEPLLSSTVSAAAGSSTSSGLIITRFEKPAIHFQFYWKVNFNKCIDSPVAPFDSRYVCVGAHSKLLRTLDTLTGQEQSTIKLPDRIECKVTFLSEQLAMVGCYDGCLYGFNPLTGAILWNVEIGGMIKAQPFLSSDGSRIVVCSYAEDYNVMCLSTERQQVLWCMRIGKKAIFASPLELAKDQAVIICTLDGGYARVSLLDGSVQWMHKCKEPFFASPVLLDSSATIFVCAEVAGRVHACDVNSGQILATHAAEGNIFSSLVVKAPPTHMGYTFVLFGCIDHHVYCLRCKTGTGQNTSLELHWKVDIGGPVYATPIIMTVEPSDNLVFCCATDGRIVLSNLGNGQIQWSDKLTGELFSTPCYVESLRRVYVGCRDNFLYCMGI
;
A
#
# COMPACT_ATOMS: atom_id res chain seq x y z
N MET A 1 32.03 -8.07 -36.25
CA MET A 1 32.84 -6.90 -35.82
C MET A 1 32.62 -5.82 -36.85
N GLU A 2 31.62 -4.98 -36.63
CA GLU A 2 31.48 -3.68 -37.31
C GLU A 2 31.42 -2.65 -36.18
N SER A 3 32.36 -1.71 -36.20
CA SER A 3 32.53 -0.70 -35.15
C SER A 3 31.45 0.37 -35.30
N PHE A 4 30.43 0.33 -34.44
CA PHE A 4 29.49 1.43 -34.28
C PHE A 4 30.23 2.61 -33.61
N LYS A 5 30.48 3.69 -34.37
CA LYS A 5 31.01 4.95 -33.83
C LYS A 5 29.90 5.66 -33.05
N ILE A 6 30.11 5.82 -31.74
CA ILE A 6 29.30 6.68 -30.86
C ILE A 6 29.55 8.14 -31.27
N LYS A 7 28.53 8.87 -31.71
CA LYS A 7 28.60 10.32 -31.94
C LYS A 7 28.54 11.04 -30.59
N ILE A 8 29.58 11.83 -30.28
CA ILE A 8 29.67 12.72 -29.11
C ILE A 8 30.11 14.07 -29.67
N GLU A 9 29.35 15.14 -29.43
CA GLU A 9 29.71 16.51 -29.82
C GLU A 9 30.50 17.21 -28.69
N LEU A 10 31.46 18.04 -29.11
CA LEU A 10 32.32 18.89 -28.28
C LEU A 10 32.12 20.35 -28.73
N GLU A 11 32.00 21.31 -27.82
CA GLU A 11 32.08 22.74 -28.12
C GLU A 11 33.37 23.33 -27.52
N ASP A 12 34.19 23.94 -28.38
CA ASP A 12 35.33 24.79 -28.02
C ASP A 12 34.90 26.26 -28.18
N ASP A 13 34.78 26.98 -27.07
CA ASP A 13 34.55 28.42 -27.04
C ASP A 13 35.90 29.16 -26.94
N THR A 14 36.33 29.82 -28.01
CA THR A 14 37.34 30.89 -27.94
C THR A 14 36.92 32.08 -28.80
N GLN A 15 36.44 33.13 -28.13
CA GLN A 15 36.39 34.49 -28.68
C GLN A 15 37.69 35.24 -28.33
N THR A 16 38.30 35.90 -29.32
CA THR A 16 38.97 37.21 -29.15
C THR A 16 39.28 37.84 -30.51
N ASP A 17 38.45 38.84 -30.85
CA ASP A 17 38.74 40.17 -31.42
C ASP A 17 39.40 40.40 -32.81
N PRO A 18 39.14 41.57 -33.44
CA PRO A 18 38.93 41.70 -34.87
C PRO A 18 39.95 42.61 -35.56
N ALA A 19 40.15 42.45 -36.87
CA ALA A 19 40.57 43.54 -37.76
C ALA A 19 40.54 43.15 -39.27
N ILE A 20 39.73 43.91 -40.01
CA ILE A 20 40.15 44.68 -41.20
C ILE A 20 40.25 43.96 -42.58
N HIS A 21 39.33 44.43 -43.45
CA HIS A 21 39.42 44.72 -44.90
C HIS A 21 39.82 43.65 -45.94
N ALA A 22 38.84 43.41 -46.83
CA ALA A 22 38.85 43.74 -48.26
C ALA A 22 39.10 42.62 -49.30
N GLU A 23 38.15 42.63 -50.24
CA GLU A 23 38.25 42.44 -51.69
C GLU A 23 38.42 41.04 -52.31
N ALA A 24 37.42 40.73 -53.16
CA ALA A 24 37.54 40.21 -54.53
C ALA A 24 38.14 38.79 -54.71
N SER A 25 37.73 37.93 -55.63
CA SER A 25 36.75 37.88 -56.71
C SER A 25 37.02 36.56 -57.46
N VAL A 26 36.02 35.99 -58.13
CA VAL A 26 36.15 35.18 -59.38
C VAL A 26 36.68 33.73 -59.27
N GLU A 27 35.72 32.81 -59.36
CA GLU A 27 35.53 31.85 -60.46
C GLU A 27 36.66 30.89 -60.94
N HIS A 28 36.23 29.63 -61.00
CA HIS A 28 36.30 28.71 -62.16
C HIS A 28 37.39 27.60 -62.25
N LYS A 29 36.84 26.37 -62.17
CA LYS A 29 36.80 25.31 -63.19
C LYS A 29 37.88 24.22 -63.24
N HIS A 30 37.32 23.01 -63.15
CA HIS A 30 37.52 21.78 -63.95
C HIS A 30 38.80 20.94 -63.78
N ASP A 31 38.60 19.72 -63.22
CA ASP A 31 38.52 18.39 -63.91
C ASP A 31 39.64 18.02 -64.93
N PRO A 32 39.87 16.75 -65.35
CA PRO A 32 39.07 15.51 -65.17
C PRO A 32 39.85 14.16 -65.07
N GLY A 33 39.08 13.05 -65.04
CA GLY A 33 39.38 11.79 -65.77
C GLY A 33 39.75 10.58 -64.90
N SER A 34 38.97 9.49 -64.69
CA SER A 34 37.96 8.68 -65.40
C SER A 34 38.50 7.54 -66.27
N GLU A 35 38.01 6.30 -66.04
CA GLU A 35 37.75 5.20 -67.00
C GLU A 35 37.36 3.95 -66.16
N GLU A 36 36.43 3.05 -66.45
CA GLU A 36 35.34 2.83 -67.43
C GLU A 36 34.57 1.62 -66.81
N THR A 37 33.29 1.29 -67.03
CA THR A 37 32.83 0.58 -68.25
C THR A 37 31.30 0.30 -68.18
N LEU A 38 30.57 0.89 -69.13
CA LEU A 38 29.39 0.43 -69.92
C LEU A 38 28.05 -0.06 -69.31
N GLN A 39 26.99 0.72 -69.63
CA GLN A 39 25.57 0.37 -69.81
C GLN A 39 25.17 0.50 -71.30
N ILE A 40 24.24 -0.34 -71.80
CA ILE A 40 23.24 -0.07 -72.89
C ILE A 40 22.05 -1.04 -72.64
N GLU A 41 20.86 -0.62 -72.14
CA GLU A 41 19.66 0.04 -72.72
C GLU A 41 18.63 -0.86 -73.46
N PHE A 42 17.38 -0.87 -72.98
CA PHE A 42 16.13 -0.78 -73.79
C PHE A 42 14.97 -0.21 -72.95
N LYS A 43 14.27 0.79 -73.50
CA LYS A 43 13.13 1.55 -72.96
C LYS A 43 11.78 0.85 -73.18
N SER A 44 10.83 1.07 -72.27
CA SER A 44 9.43 1.41 -72.62
C SER A 44 8.74 2.16 -71.49
N GLU A 45 8.24 3.36 -71.80
CA GLU A 45 7.44 4.24 -70.93
C GLU A 45 6.10 3.59 -70.53
N ILE A 46 5.76 3.70 -69.23
CA ILE A 46 4.37 3.79 -68.76
C ILE A 46 4.38 4.88 -67.69
N ASP A 47 3.60 5.94 -67.92
CA ASP A 47 3.29 6.99 -66.95
C ASP A 47 2.74 6.37 -65.66
N ILE A 48 3.43 6.60 -64.54
CA ILE A 48 2.90 6.38 -63.20
C ILE A 48 2.93 7.74 -62.50
N GLU A 49 1.75 8.32 -62.31
CA GLU A 49 1.54 9.49 -61.44
C GLU A 49 2.24 9.27 -60.08
N PRO A 50 2.82 10.32 -59.46
CA PRO A 50 3.54 10.17 -58.21
C PRO A 50 2.59 9.65 -57.12
N THR A 51 2.74 8.38 -56.77
CA THR A 51 2.09 7.78 -55.61
C THR A 51 2.48 8.59 -54.39
N ILE A 52 1.52 9.32 -53.84
CA ILE A 52 1.63 10.00 -52.55
C ILE A 52 2.07 8.93 -51.54
N VAL A 53 3.32 8.99 -51.11
CA VAL A 53 3.84 8.12 -50.05
C VAL A 53 3.08 8.52 -48.78
N GLY A 54 2.08 7.72 -48.41
CA GLY A 54 1.28 7.94 -47.21
C GLY A 54 2.17 7.97 -45.96
N GLU A 55 1.76 8.75 -44.96
CA GLU A 55 2.41 8.76 -43.66
C GLU A 55 2.62 7.32 -43.14
N PRO A 56 3.79 7.00 -42.54
CA PRO A 56 4.04 5.67 -41.99
C PRO A 56 2.98 5.33 -40.93
N LYS A 57 2.32 4.19 -41.09
CA LYS A 57 1.24 3.72 -40.20
C LYS A 57 1.76 3.60 -38.76
N LYS A 58 1.07 4.23 -37.78
CA LYS A 58 1.45 4.16 -36.36
C LYS A 58 1.32 2.73 -35.82
N LEU A 59 2.07 2.41 -34.75
CA LEU A 59 2.19 1.04 -34.22
C LEU A 59 0.84 0.43 -33.81
N PHE A 60 -0.08 1.27 -33.35
CA PHE A 60 -1.40 0.92 -32.82
C PHE A 60 -2.55 1.14 -33.82
N GLU A 61 -2.27 1.47 -35.08
CA GLU A 61 -3.35 1.70 -36.06
C GLU A 61 -4.17 0.44 -36.31
N ILE A 62 -5.50 0.55 -36.18
CA ILE A 62 -6.40 -0.60 -36.35
C ILE A 62 -6.29 -1.29 -37.70
N GLN A 63 -5.92 -0.56 -38.77
CA GLN A 63 -5.72 -1.14 -40.10
C GLN A 63 -4.58 -2.16 -40.10
N ARG A 64 -3.50 -1.86 -39.38
CA ARG A 64 -2.36 -2.76 -39.19
C ARG A 64 -2.72 -3.91 -38.25
N LEU A 65 -3.37 -3.61 -37.11
CA LEU A 65 -3.74 -4.63 -36.14
C LEU A 65 -4.70 -5.68 -36.69
N ARG A 66 -5.50 -5.34 -37.71
CA ARG A 66 -6.40 -6.25 -38.41
C ARG A 66 -5.67 -7.40 -39.09
N GLU A 67 -4.41 -7.21 -39.50
CA GLU A 67 -3.58 -8.22 -40.17
C GLU A 67 -3.28 -9.42 -39.26
N PHE A 68 -3.29 -9.23 -37.94
CA PHE A 68 -3.06 -10.31 -36.97
C PHE A 68 -4.27 -11.25 -36.79
N GLY A 69 -5.45 -10.89 -37.29
CA GLY A 69 -6.61 -11.78 -37.33
C GLY A 69 -6.98 -12.38 -35.96
N ASP A 70 -6.97 -13.72 -35.88
CA ASP A 70 -7.40 -14.46 -34.68
C ASP A 70 -6.30 -14.73 -33.66
N VAL A 71 -5.10 -14.17 -33.86
CA VAL A 71 -4.03 -14.24 -32.85
C VAL A 71 -4.54 -13.63 -31.53
N PRO A 72 -4.31 -14.29 -30.37
CA PRO A 72 -4.64 -13.73 -29.06
C PRO A 72 -3.97 -12.38 -28.86
N PHE A 73 -4.75 -11.36 -28.51
CA PHE A 73 -4.24 -10.05 -28.11
C PHE A 73 -4.19 -9.92 -26.59
N ILE A 74 -5.29 -10.24 -25.89
CA ILE A 74 -5.38 -10.08 -24.43
C ILE A 74 -5.77 -11.41 -23.81
N ILE A 75 -4.97 -11.88 -22.85
CA ILE A 75 -5.23 -13.06 -22.03
C ILE A 75 -5.43 -12.60 -20.58
N LYS A 76 -6.64 -12.74 -20.03
CA LYS A 76 -6.94 -12.50 -18.62
C LYS A 76 -6.91 -13.84 -17.88
N ARG A 77 -5.88 -14.02 -17.04
CA ARG A 77 -5.71 -15.21 -16.20
C ARG A 77 -6.78 -15.21 -15.10
N MET A 78 -7.63 -16.22 -15.08
CA MET A 78 -8.74 -16.41 -14.14
C MET A 78 -8.76 -17.86 -13.63
N GLU A 79 -9.38 -18.11 -12.48
CA GLU A 79 -9.62 -19.46 -11.94
C GLU A 79 -11.12 -19.79 -12.14
N PRO A 80 -11.51 -20.90 -12.82
CA PRO A 80 -10.70 -22.04 -13.26
C PRO A 80 -10.15 -21.96 -14.70
N GLN A 81 -10.61 -21.03 -15.54
CA GLN A 81 -10.23 -20.95 -16.96
C GLN A 81 -9.91 -19.52 -17.40
N ASP A 82 -8.89 -19.37 -18.24
CA ASP A 82 -8.51 -18.11 -18.86
C ASP A 82 -9.61 -17.52 -19.74
N PHE A 83 -9.70 -16.19 -19.72
CA PHE A 83 -10.46 -15.41 -20.68
C PHE A 83 -9.49 -14.84 -21.73
N SER A 84 -9.85 -14.89 -23.02
CA SER A 84 -8.99 -14.41 -24.11
C SER A 84 -9.77 -13.63 -25.18
N ILE A 85 -9.13 -12.57 -25.69
CA ILE A 85 -9.62 -11.72 -26.79
C ILE A 85 -8.57 -11.74 -27.91
N SER A 86 -9.00 -12.01 -29.14
CA SER A 86 -8.14 -11.91 -30.34
C SER A 86 -8.06 -10.48 -30.87
N TYR A 87 -7.03 -10.18 -31.68
CA TYR A 87 -6.89 -8.90 -32.37
C TYR A 87 -8.15 -8.52 -33.18
N ARG A 88 -8.73 -9.47 -33.93
CA ARG A 88 -9.98 -9.28 -34.70
C ARG A 88 -11.12 -8.76 -33.82
N LYS A 89 -11.35 -9.41 -32.68
CA LYS A 89 -12.41 -9.00 -31.75
C LYS A 89 -12.10 -7.62 -31.16
N ALA A 90 -10.85 -7.39 -30.74
CA ALA A 90 -10.45 -6.10 -30.17
C ALA A 90 -10.67 -4.94 -31.15
N VAL A 91 -10.26 -5.10 -32.42
CA VAL A 91 -10.46 -4.12 -33.48
C VAL A 91 -11.95 -3.82 -33.70
N SER A 92 -12.82 -4.82 -33.76
CA SER A 92 -14.27 -4.63 -33.91
C SER A 92 -14.88 -3.82 -32.75
N SER A 93 -14.43 -4.06 -31.53
CA SER A 93 -14.86 -3.26 -30.37
C SER A 93 -14.33 -1.83 -30.43
N VAL A 94 -13.09 -1.63 -30.87
CA VAL A 94 -12.52 -0.29 -31.08
C VAL A 94 -13.34 0.50 -32.10
N GLU A 95 -13.67 -0.09 -33.25
CA GLU A 95 -14.49 0.57 -34.27
C GLU A 95 -15.85 1.05 -33.71
N THR A 96 -16.46 0.25 -32.85
CA THR A 96 -17.70 0.62 -32.16
C THR A 96 -17.51 1.82 -31.22
N ILE A 97 -16.41 1.87 -30.47
CA ILE A 97 -16.09 2.98 -29.56
C ILE A 97 -15.74 4.24 -30.36
N LEU A 98 -15.00 4.11 -31.46
CA LEU A 98 -14.67 5.23 -32.35
C LEU A 98 -15.93 5.91 -32.88
N GLU A 99 -16.95 5.13 -33.25
CA GLU A 99 -18.23 5.68 -33.68
C GLU A 99 -18.93 6.45 -32.55
N ARG A 100 -18.86 5.94 -31.31
CA ARG A 100 -19.38 6.65 -30.14
C ARG A 100 -18.64 7.96 -29.89
N LEU A 101 -17.31 7.99 -29.94
CA LEU A 101 -16.53 9.21 -29.75
C LEU A 101 -16.84 10.27 -30.83
N ARG A 102 -17.00 9.85 -32.09
CA ARG A 102 -17.41 10.74 -33.19
C ARG A 102 -18.82 11.28 -33.00
N ARG A 103 -19.77 10.42 -32.65
CA ARG A 103 -21.17 10.80 -32.41
C ARG A 103 -21.32 11.82 -31.29
N ASN A 104 -20.48 11.73 -30.26
CA ASN A 104 -20.45 12.68 -29.15
C ASN A 104 -19.58 13.92 -29.42
N GLY A 105 -19.08 14.09 -30.64
CA GLY A 105 -18.32 15.28 -31.05
C GLY A 105 -17.00 15.46 -30.31
N VAL A 106 -16.36 14.36 -29.85
CA VAL A 106 -15.05 14.44 -29.18
C VAL A 106 -14.00 14.91 -30.19
N PRO A 107 -13.33 16.07 -29.98
CA PRO A 107 -12.36 16.59 -30.93
C PRO A 107 -11.08 15.76 -30.97
N LYS A 108 -10.40 15.78 -32.12
CA LYS A 108 -9.05 15.22 -32.28
C LYS A 108 -8.05 16.09 -31.50
N GLY A 109 -6.98 15.48 -31.01
CA GLY A 109 -5.93 16.13 -30.21
C GLY A 109 -6.30 16.33 -28.74
N THR A 110 -7.56 16.11 -28.35
CA THR A 110 -8.01 16.28 -26.97
C THR A 110 -7.55 15.13 -26.07
N GLY A 111 -7.28 15.46 -24.81
CA GLY A 111 -6.99 14.48 -23.77
C GLY A 111 -8.24 13.80 -23.22
N ILE A 112 -8.16 12.49 -23.01
CA ILE A 112 -9.20 11.68 -22.38
C ILE A 112 -8.61 11.02 -21.12
N ALA A 113 -9.09 11.46 -19.95
CA ALA A 113 -8.83 10.78 -18.68
C ALA A 113 -9.66 9.50 -18.58
N PHE A 114 -9.12 8.49 -17.93
CA PHE A 114 -9.89 7.30 -17.59
C PHE A 114 -9.24 6.57 -16.41
N ARG A 115 -10.09 6.03 -15.53
CA ARG A 115 -9.63 5.36 -14.31
C ARG A 115 -9.25 3.93 -14.63
N ILE A 116 -8.04 3.52 -14.27
CA ILE A 116 -7.63 2.12 -14.28
C ILE A 116 -7.03 1.81 -12.91
N ALA A 117 -7.83 1.20 -12.03
CA ALA A 117 -7.30 0.60 -10.80
C ALA A 117 -6.41 -0.62 -11.13
N ASN A 118 -6.80 -1.39 -12.15
CA ASN A 118 -6.10 -2.57 -12.63
C ASN A 118 -6.32 -2.74 -14.12
N HIS A 119 -5.33 -3.28 -14.83
CA HIS A 119 -5.48 -3.64 -16.25
C HIS A 119 -6.65 -4.61 -16.44
N THR A 120 -7.61 -4.20 -17.26
CA THR A 120 -8.72 -5.04 -17.75
C THR A 120 -8.67 -5.14 -19.27
N PRO A 121 -9.32 -6.15 -19.87
CA PRO A 121 -9.44 -6.20 -21.32
C PRO A 121 -10.06 -4.92 -21.89
N SER A 122 -11.13 -4.43 -21.26
CA SER A 122 -11.78 -3.17 -21.60
C SER A 122 -10.84 -1.98 -21.56
N SER A 123 -9.97 -1.88 -20.56
CA SER A 123 -9.01 -0.78 -20.45
C SER A 123 -8.00 -0.74 -21.60
N CYS A 124 -7.50 -1.90 -22.04
CA CYS A 124 -6.59 -2.00 -23.19
C CYS A 124 -7.26 -1.57 -24.49
N ILE A 125 -8.53 -1.95 -24.67
CA ILE A 125 -9.35 -1.60 -25.84
C ILE A 125 -9.74 -0.12 -25.83
N LEU A 126 -10.00 0.47 -24.66
CA LEU A 126 -10.24 1.90 -24.51
C LEU A 126 -9.00 2.72 -24.89
N ILE A 127 -7.79 2.34 -24.43
CA ILE A 127 -6.53 2.98 -24.85
C ILE A 127 -6.42 2.96 -26.37
N LEU A 128 -6.65 1.80 -26.99
CA LEU A 128 -6.56 1.64 -28.43
C LEU A 128 -7.58 2.52 -29.17
N ALA A 129 -8.81 2.65 -28.65
CA ALA A 129 -9.83 3.51 -29.22
C ALA A 129 -9.50 5.00 -29.08
N ILE A 130 -9.01 5.45 -27.93
CA ILE A 130 -8.57 6.84 -27.70
C ILE A 130 -7.49 7.21 -28.72
N LEU A 131 -6.46 6.38 -28.87
CA LEU A 131 -5.35 6.61 -29.80
C LEU A 131 -5.80 6.62 -31.27
N ASN A 132 -6.69 5.70 -31.68
CA ASN A 132 -7.21 5.64 -33.05
C ASN A 132 -8.25 6.74 -33.35
N HIS A 133 -8.80 7.40 -32.32
CA HIS A 133 -9.58 8.64 -32.48
C HIS A 133 -8.69 9.88 -32.62
N LYS A 134 -7.35 9.70 -32.59
CA LYS A 134 -6.34 10.77 -32.56
C LYS A 134 -6.45 11.63 -31.29
N CYS A 135 -6.81 11.02 -30.17
CA CYS A 135 -6.76 11.61 -28.83
C CYS A 135 -5.58 11.02 -28.05
N HIS A 136 -5.23 11.67 -26.94
CA HIS A 136 -4.23 11.15 -26.01
C HIS A 136 -4.88 10.75 -24.68
N PHE A 137 -4.32 9.73 -24.04
CA PHE A 137 -4.90 9.19 -22.83
C PHE A 137 -4.18 9.71 -21.58
N TYR A 138 -4.91 9.89 -20.49
CA TYR A 138 -4.39 10.24 -19.17
C TYR A 138 -4.91 9.24 -18.13
N CYS A 139 -4.05 8.32 -17.71
CA CYS A 139 -4.40 7.31 -16.73
C CYS A 139 -4.32 7.87 -15.33
N ASN A 140 -5.30 7.52 -14.48
CA ASN A 140 -5.25 7.78 -13.05
C ASN A 140 -5.72 6.54 -12.28
N ASP A 141 -4.98 6.17 -11.24
CA ASP A 141 -5.30 5.06 -10.35
C ASP A 141 -6.16 5.54 -9.17
N LYS A 142 -6.00 6.80 -8.77
CA LYS A 142 -6.70 7.44 -7.66
C LYS A 142 -7.89 8.22 -8.16
N MET A 143 -9.10 7.81 -7.80
CA MET A 143 -10.27 8.69 -7.96
C MET A 143 -11.21 8.64 -6.78
N MET A 144 -11.14 9.72 -6.02
CA MET A 144 -12.35 10.45 -5.65
C MET A 144 -12.81 11.22 -6.90
N LEU A 145 -14.02 10.95 -7.40
CA LEU A 145 -14.69 11.74 -8.45
C LEU A 145 -15.11 13.11 -7.86
N SER A 146 -14.09 13.90 -7.58
CA SER A 146 -14.06 15.05 -6.67
C SER A 146 -13.48 16.28 -7.33
N LYS A 147 -13.56 17.42 -6.63
CA LYS A 147 -12.87 18.67 -7.00
C LYS A 147 -11.38 18.45 -7.30
N ALA A 148 -10.70 17.52 -6.61
CA ALA A 148 -9.27 17.27 -6.81
C ALA A 148 -8.97 16.65 -8.18
N LEU A 149 -9.81 15.73 -8.65
CA LEU A 149 -9.66 15.15 -9.98
C LEU A 149 -9.89 16.18 -11.07
N HIS A 150 -11.00 16.94 -10.95
CA HIS A 150 -11.30 18.04 -11.87
C HIS A 150 -10.10 19.00 -11.96
N TRP A 151 -9.55 19.39 -10.80
CA TRP A 151 -8.35 20.24 -10.72
C TRP A 151 -7.12 19.64 -11.44
N GLN A 152 -6.87 18.33 -11.29
CA GLN A 152 -5.79 17.64 -11.98
C GLN A 152 -5.99 17.60 -13.50
N MET A 153 -7.22 17.32 -13.95
CA MET A 153 -7.56 17.29 -15.38
C MET A 153 -7.40 18.67 -16.01
N CYS A 154 -7.88 19.73 -15.34
CA CYS A 154 -7.68 21.11 -15.79
C CYS A 154 -6.18 21.44 -15.94
N ARG A 155 -5.36 21.15 -14.92
CA ARG A 155 -3.89 21.36 -15.00
C ARG A 155 -3.24 20.59 -16.16
N ALA A 156 -3.69 19.37 -16.41
CA ALA A 156 -3.16 18.50 -17.46
C ALA A 156 -3.74 18.77 -18.86
N GLY A 157 -4.64 19.74 -19.02
CA GLY A 157 -5.27 20.03 -20.32
C GLY A 157 -6.14 18.88 -20.85
N ILE A 158 -6.87 18.19 -19.95
CA ILE A 158 -7.72 17.04 -20.28
C ILE A 158 -9.19 17.44 -20.20
N ASP A 159 -9.96 17.25 -21.27
CA ASP A 159 -11.36 17.72 -21.35
C ASP A 159 -12.42 16.62 -21.23
N TYR A 160 -12.03 15.35 -21.36
CA TYR A 160 -12.99 14.23 -21.33
C TYR A 160 -12.58 13.19 -20.31
N LEU A 161 -13.58 12.48 -19.78
CA LEU A 161 -13.41 11.42 -18.80
C LEU A 161 -14.22 10.19 -19.22
N ILE A 162 -13.58 9.02 -19.26
CA ILE A 162 -14.25 7.72 -19.40
C ILE A 162 -14.12 6.97 -18.07
N VAL A 163 -15.24 6.53 -17.51
CA VAL A 163 -15.26 5.74 -16.26
C VAL A 163 -16.24 4.58 -16.37
N ASN A 164 -16.02 3.54 -15.56
CA ASN A 164 -16.98 2.44 -15.43
C ASN A 164 -18.36 2.99 -15.01
N GLY A 165 -19.43 2.45 -15.59
CA GLY A 165 -20.80 2.97 -15.50
C GLY A 165 -21.37 3.00 -14.08
N HIS A 166 -20.87 2.14 -13.19
CA HIS A 166 -21.28 2.11 -11.79
C HIS A 166 -20.65 3.24 -10.96
N MET A 167 -19.57 3.89 -11.42
CA MET A 167 -18.87 4.91 -10.64
C MET A 167 -19.64 6.25 -10.60
N PRO A 168 -19.80 6.89 -9.43
CA PRO A 168 -20.56 8.12 -9.28
C PRO A 168 -19.72 9.33 -9.68
N VAL A 169 -20.01 9.97 -10.82
CA VAL A 169 -19.28 11.17 -11.24
C VAL A 169 -20.00 12.43 -10.75
N GLY A 170 -19.28 13.32 -10.07
CA GLY A 170 -19.84 14.58 -9.58
C GLY A 170 -20.37 15.47 -10.72
N ALA A 171 -21.69 15.54 -10.88
CA ALA A 171 -22.37 16.30 -11.94
C ALA A 171 -22.08 17.82 -11.91
N VAL A 172 -21.53 18.32 -10.79
CA VAL A 172 -21.03 19.70 -10.68
C VAL A 172 -19.86 19.96 -11.62
N TYR A 173 -18.95 19.00 -11.76
CA TYR A 173 -17.69 19.15 -12.50
C TYR A 173 -17.71 18.50 -13.88
N PHE A 174 -18.66 17.60 -14.12
CA PHE A 174 -18.71 16.78 -15.32
C PHE A 174 -20.13 16.72 -15.89
N GLU A 175 -20.22 16.72 -17.22
CA GLU A 175 -21.45 16.52 -17.99
C GLU A 175 -21.42 15.12 -18.61
N ASN A 176 -22.43 14.29 -18.31
CA ASN A 176 -22.54 12.97 -18.93
C ASN A 176 -23.01 13.13 -20.39
N LEU A 177 -22.24 12.58 -21.33
CA LEU A 177 -22.56 12.63 -22.76
C LEU A 177 -23.15 11.31 -23.27
N ASP A 178 -22.62 10.17 -22.84
CA ASP A 178 -22.99 8.87 -23.38
C ASP A 178 -22.72 7.73 -22.40
N SER A 179 -23.40 6.61 -22.61
CA SER A 179 -23.15 5.33 -21.93
C SER A 179 -23.05 4.23 -22.98
N PHE A 180 -22.00 3.42 -22.92
CA PHE A 180 -21.73 2.37 -23.89
C PHE A 180 -21.05 1.16 -23.25
N LEU A 181 -21.18 0.01 -23.89
CA LEU A 181 -20.54 -1.22 -23.44
C LEU A 181 -19.18 -1.41 -24.09
N VAL A 182 -18.20 -1.82 -23.29
CA VAL A 182 -16.92 -2.34 -23.76
C VAL A 182 -16.78 -3.75 -23.17
N TYR A 183 -16.88 -4.78 -24.01
CA TYR A 183 -16.77 -6.19 -23.58
C TYR A 183 -17.61 -6.56 -22.34
N ASN A 184 -18.90 -6.21 -22.36
CA ASN A 184 -19.89 -6.45 -21.29
C ASN A 184 -19.69 -5.61 -20.01
N GLU A 185 -18.77 -4.64 -20.02
CA GLU A 185 -18.65 -3.65 -18.96
C GLU A 185 -19.25 -2.32 -19.45
N GLU A 186 -20.14 -1.73 -18.67
CA GLU A 186 -20.69 -0.40 -18.96
C GLU A 186 -19.62 0.66 -18.67
N TYR A 187 -19.49 1.61 -19.58
CA TYR A 187 -18.67 2.79 -19.46
C TYR A 187 -19.50 4.03 -19.78
N LYS A 188 -19.16 5.13 -19.11
CA LYS A 188 -19.77 6.45 -19.30
C LYS A 188 -18.72 7.43 -19.78
N LEU A 189 -19.07 8.21 -20.80
CA LEU A 189 -18.28 9.32 -21.31
C LEU A 189 -18.79 10.61 -20.70
N PHE A 190 -17.89 11.39 -20.12
CA PHE A 190 -18.16 12.70 -19.57
C PHE A 190 -17.30 13.77 -20.24
N LYS A 191 -17.86 14.97 -20.33
CA LYS A 191 -17.13 16.21 -20.66
C LYS A 191 -16.86 16.98 -19.37
N LEU A 192 -15.66 17.51 -19.23
CA LEU A 192 -15.27 18.38 -18.14
C LEU A 192 -15.98 19.74 -18.27
N LYS A 193 -16.55 20.24 -17.17
CA LYS A 193 -17.10 21.58 -17.07
C LYS A 193 -16.01 22.54 -16.61
N HIS A 194 -15.89 23.67 -17.31
CA HIS A 194 -14.94 24.74 -16.97
C HIS A 194 -15.68 25.96 -16.45
N THR A 195 -15.12 26.60 -15.43
CA THR A 195 -15.59 27.84 -14.81
C THR A 195 -14.41 28.82 -14.68
N ALA A 196 -14.69 30.11 -14.52
CA ALA A 196 -13.65 31.13 -14.38
C ALA A 196 -12.75 30.96 -13.12
N SER A 197 -13.16 30.13 -12.15
CA SER A 197 -12.39 29.84 -10.93
C SER A 197 -11.47 28.61 -11.03
N ASP A 198 -11.51 27.90 -12.16
CA ASP A 198 -10.74 26.68 -12.36
C ASP A 198 -9.27 26.98 -12.69
N PRO A 199 -8.34 26.07 -12.39
CA PRO A 199 -6.93 26.30 -12.70
C PRO A 199 -6.76 26.29 -14.22
N SER A 200 -5.97 27.22 -14.74
CA SER A 200 -5.54 27.14 -16.13
C SER A 200 -4.73 25.86 -16.36
N PRO A 201 -4.74 25.31 -17.59
CA PRO A 201 -3.75 24.32 -17.99
C PRO A 201 -2.33 24.80 -17.64
N GLU A 202 -1.47 23.87 -17.22
CA GLU A 202 -0.07 24.22 -16.94
C GLU A 202 0.69 24.63 -18.20
N ALA A 203 0.36 24.00 -19.31
CA ALA A 203 0.88 24.36 -20.62
C ALA A 203 0.43 25.78 -21.01
N LYS A 204 1.38 26.67 -21.31
CA LYS A 204 1.08 28.02 -21.81
C LYS A 204 0.59 28.03 -23.27
N GLY A 205 0.82 26.96 -24.03
CA GLY A 205 0.50 26.85 -25.46
C GLY A 205 -0.29 25.59 -25.83
N THR A 206 -0.58 25.43 -27.12
CA THR A 206 -1.23 24.21 -27.65
C THR A 206 -0.28 23.02 -27.55
N LEU A 207 -0.78 21.89 -27.05
CA LEU A 207 -0.01 20.64 -27.00
C LEU A 207 0.39 20.19 -28.41
N PRO A 208 1.50 19.41 -28.56
CA PRO A 208 1.90 18.85 -29.84
C PRO A 208 0.76 18.09 -30.55
N PRO A 209 0.68 18.09 -31.90
CA PRO A 209 -0.46 17.53 -32.62
C PRO A 209 -0.57 15.99 -32.52
N ASN A 210 0.54 15.27 -32.32
CA ASN A 210 0.60 13.81 -32.31
C ASN A 210 0.73 13.20 -30.91
N MET A 211 0.04 13.78 -29.93
CA MET A 211 0.04 13.30 -28.55
C MET A 211 -0.44 11.84 -28.43
N CYS A 212 0.26 11.05 -27.58
CA CYS A 212 -0.11 9.68 -27.24
C CYS A 212 -0.64 9.58 -25.80
N TYR A 213 0.12 10.08 -24.83
CA TYR A 213 -0.28 10.02 -23.43
C TYR A 213 0.26 11.18 -22.60
N THR A 214 -0.39 11.43 -21.47
CA THR A 214 0.09 12.32 -20.41
C THR A 214 0.32 11.49 -19.15
N ILE A 215 1.38 11.76 -18.41
CA ILE A 215 1.71 11.06 -17.17
C ILE A 215 2.24 12.03 -16.11
N THR A 216 2.04 11.70 -14.83
CA THR A 216 2.62 12.45 -13.73
C THR A 216 3.77 11.69 -13.08
N THR A 217 4.85 12.39 -12.73
CA THR A 217 5.99 11.83 -12.01
C THR A 217 6.25 12.61 -10.73
N THR A 218 6.76 11.97 -9.68
CA THR A 218 7.21 12.69 -8.46
C THR A 218 8.51 13.41 -8.78
N GLY A 219 8.47 14.73 -8.93
CA GLY A 219 9.64 15.54 -9.27
C GLY A 219 10.73 15.49 -8.18
N THR A 220 11.96 15.81 -8.58
CA THR A 220 13.12 15.96 -7.67
C THR A 220 12.91 17.04 -6.59
N THR A 221 11.99 17.97 -6.82
CA THR A 221 11.56 19.06 -5.91
C THR A 221 10.39 18.67 -4.99
N GLY A 222 9.87 17.44 -5.10
CA GLY A 222 8.73 16.93 -4.32
C GLY A 222 7.35 17.22 -4.91
N ALA A 223 7.23 18.18 -5.84
CA ALA A 223 5.99 18.42 -6.57
C ALA A 223 5.84 17.43 -7.75
N PRO A 224 4.64 16.92 -8.04
CA PRO A 224 4.41 16.10 -9.23
C PRO A 224 4.60 16.91 -10.51
N LYS A 225 5.35 16.38 -11.48
CA LYS A 225 5.55 16.96 -12.81
C LYS A 225 4.58 16.35 -13.79
N LEU A 226 3.97 17.16 -14.65
CA LEU A 226 3.21 16.70 -15.81
C LEU A 226 4.13 16.53 -17.02
N ILE A 227 4.04 15.37 -17.67
CA ILE A 227 4.83 15.05 -18.86
C ILE A 227 3.86 14.64 -19.97
N HIS A 228 3.90 15.40 -21.06
CA HIS A 228 3.14 15.17 -22.28
C HIS A 228 4.00 14.44 -23.30
N VAL A 229 3.57 13.26 -23.74
CA VAL A 229 4.36 12.37 -24.60
C VAL A 229 3.72 12.23 -25.99
N PRO A 230 4.33 12.83 -27.03
CA PRO A 230 4.01 12.57 -28.43
C PRO A 230 4.35 11.15 -28.88
N TYR A 231 3.69 10.69 -29.94
CA TYR A 231 3.93 9.38 -30.56
C TYR A 231 5.40 9.20 -30.99
N GLU A 232 5.99 10.25 -31.53
CA GLU A 232 7.36 10.31 -32.02
C GLU A 232 8.38 10.03 -30.91
N CYS A 233 8.00 10.21 -29.64
CA CYS A 233 8.87 9.93 -28.50
C CYS A 233 8.90 8.46 -28.12
N ILE A 234 7.74 7.80 -28.14
CA ILE A 234 7.63 6.40 -27.72
C ILE A 234 7.94 5.44 -28.87
N ALA A 235 7.63 5.78 -30.12
CA ALA A 235 7.76 4.87 -31.25
C ALA A 235 9.20 4.34 -31.46
N PRO A 236 10.27 5.17 -31.44
CA PRO A 236 11.65 4.68 -31.59
C PRO A 236 12.04 3.70 -30.49
N ASN A 237 11.59 3.95 -29.25
CA ASN A 237 11.82 3.05 -28.13
C ASN A 237 11.21 1.67 -28.37
N ILE A 238 9.95 1.60 -28.80
CA ILE A 238 9.25 0.33 -29.03
C ILE A 238 9.86 -0.44 -30.21
N VAL A 239 10.19 0.26 -31.31
CA VAL A 239 10.82 -0.37 -32.48
C VAL A 239 12.20 -0.91 -32.14
N GLY A 240 13.03 -0.13 -31.43
CA GLY A 240 14.35 -0.57 -30.98
C GLY A 240 14.30 -1.76 -30.04
N LEU A 241 13.37 -1.77 -29.07
CA LEU A 241 13.15 -2.91 -28.18
C LEU A 241 12.63 -4.15 -28.92
N SER A 242 11.65 -3.98 -29.81
CA SER A 242 11.11 -5.06 -30.65
C SER A 242 12.22 -5.81 -31.41
N GLN A 243 13.11 -5.05 -32.06
CA GLN A 243 14.23 -5.61 -32.82
C GLN A 243 15.27 -6.27 -31.91
N LYS A 244 15.76 -5.58 -30.88
CA LYS A 244 16.83 -6.10 -30.02
C LYS A 244 16.39 -7.32 -29.20
N LEU A 245 15.11 -7.39 -28.83
CA LEU A 245 14.54 -8.51 -28.07
C LEU A 245 13.94 -9.60 -28.97
N ASN A 246 13.91 -9.40 -30.29
CA ASN A 246 13.29 -10.29 -31.27
C ASN A 246 11.85 -10.68 -30.86
N ILE A 247 10.99 -9.69 -30.64
CA ILE A 247 9.58 -9.92 -30.29
C ILE A 247 8.81 -10.40 -31.52
N SER A 248 7.88 -11.33 -31.34
CA SER A 248 7.07 -11.95 -32.38
C SER A 248 5.65 -12.26 -31.91
N MET A 249 4.78 -12.74 -32.82
CA MET A 249 3.42 -13.16 -32.48
C MET A 249 3.36 -14.37 -31.52
N ALA A 250 4.46 -15.10 -31.36
CA ALA A 250 4.53 -16.23 -30.42
C ALA A 250 4.69 -15.79 -28.96
N ASP A 251 4.92 -14.49 -28.73
CA ASP A 251 5.21 -13.98 -27.40
C ASP A 251 3.96 -13.65 -26.60
N ILE A 252 4.09 -13.87 -25.30
CA ILE A 252 3.17 -13.43 -24.26
C ILE A 252 3.95 -12.51 -23.33
N ILE A 253 3.55 -11.24 -23.31
CA ILE A 253 4.12 -10.16 -22.50
C ILE A 253 3.26 -9.98 -21.26
N TYR A 254 3.86 -9.96 -20.07
CA TYR A 254 3.09 -9.62 -18.87
C TYR A 254 2.77 -8.12 -18.83
N LEU A 255 1.48 -7.77 -18.84
CA LEU A 255 1.00 -6.40 -18.61
C LEU A 255 0.73 -6.21 -17.11
N GLY A 256 1.84 -6.04 -16.37
CA GLY A 256 1.91 -5.99 -14.92
C GLY A 256 2.08 -4.59 -14.36
N THR A 257 2.70 -3.69 -15.13
CA THR A 257 3.05 -2.34 -14.65
C THR A 257 1.81 -1.45 -14.54
N PRO A 258 1.58 -0.68 -13.46
CA PRO A 258 0.44 0.21 -13.37
C PRO A 258 0.35 1.20 -14.55
N CYS A 259 -0.87 1.54 -14.98
CA CYS A 259 -1.10 2.46 -16.10
C CYS A 259 -0.63 3.90 -15.85
N THR A 260 -0.44 4.25 -14.58
CA THR A 260 0.14 5.53 -14.13
C THR A 260 1.65 5.55 -14.23
N PHE A 261 2.28 4.45 -14.68
CA PHE A 261 3.72 4.35 -14.90
C PHE A 261 4.01 4.01 -16.37
N ASP A 262 4.93 4.74 -17.00
CA ASP A 262 5.22 4.67 -18.43
C ASP A 262 5.69 3.31 -18.97
N PRO A 263 6.31 2.38 -18.21
CA PRO A 263 6.66 1.07 -18.75
C PRO A 263 5.43 0.20 -19.08
N SER A 264 4.24 0.54 -18.58
CA SER A 264 2.99 -0.11 -19.01
C SER A 264 2.67 0.16 -20.49
N VAL A 265 3.06 1.33 -20.99
CA VAL A 265 2.93 1.70 -22.41
C VAL A 265 3.86 0.82 -23.24
N VAL A 266 5.07 0.55 -22.75
CA VAL A 266 6.03 -0.36 -23.41
C VAL A 266 5.49 -1.77 -23.51
N GLU A 267 4.95 -2.32 -22.42
CA GLU A 267 4.34 -3.66 -22.38
C GLU A 267 3.23 -3.80 -23.43
N LEU A 268 2.32 -2.82 -23.49
CA LEU A 268 1.19 -2.83 -24.40
C LEU A 268 1.60 -2.57 -25.87
N PHE A 269 2.49 -1.62 -26.12
CA PHE A 269 2.89 -1.24 -27.48
C PHE A 269 3.83 -2.27 -28.11
N LEU A 270 4.65 -2.96 -27.32
CA LEU A 270 5.43 -4.10 -27.82
C LEU A 270 4.52 -5.22 -28.33
N ALA A 271 3.38 -5.47 -27.67
CA ALA A 271 2.42 -6.44 -28.15
C ALA A 271 1.80 -6.00 -29.49
N MET A 272 1.27 -4.78 -29.55
CA MET A 272 0.67 -4.20 -30.76
C MET A 272 1.66 -4.12 -31.93
N GLN A 273 2.94 -3.84 -31.65
CA GLN A 273 3.98 -3.74 -32.66
C GLN A 273 4.25 -5.07 -33.35
N ASN A 274 4.11 -6.19 -32.64
CA ASN A 274 4.59 -7.49 -33.11
C ASN A 274 3.48 -8.54 -33.28
N GLY A 275 2.22 -8.17 -33.00
CA GLY A 275 1.10 -9.11 -32.95
C GLY A 275 1.20 -10.10 -31.79
N ALA A 276 1.95 -9.76 -30.73
CA ALA A 276 2.09 -10.60 -29.54
C ALA A 276 0.85 -10.47 -28.64
N ALA A 277 0.72 -11.36 -27.66
CA ALA A 277 -0.33 -11.27 -26.65
C ALA A 277 0.17 -10.52 -25.40
N VAL A 278 -0.73 -9.80 -24.72
CA VAL A 278 -0.54 -9.37 -23.33
C VAL A 278 -1.28 -10.31 -22.38
N LEU A 279 -0.64 -10.67 -21.28
CA LEU A 279 -1.26 -11.39 -20.18
C LEU A 279 -1.51 -10.43 -19.01
N ILE A 280 -2.74 -10.39 -18.52
CA ILE A 280 -3.15 -9.64 -17.33
C ILE A 280 -3.65 -10.60 -16.25
N THR A 281 -3.36 -10.27 -14.99
CA THR A 281 -3.80 -11.02 -13.81
C THR A 281 -4.88 -10.27 -13.06
N HIS A 282 -5.86 -11.01 -12.53
CA HIS A 282 -6.86 -10.46 -11.61
C HIS A 282 -6.20 -9.78 -10.40
N TYR A 283 -6.79 -8.70 -9.90
CA TYR A 283 -6.18 -7.89 -8.83
C TYR A 283 -5.91 -8.71 -7.56
N SER A 284 -6.82 -9.60 -7.18
CA SER A 284 -6.67 -10.48 -6.00
C SER A 284 -5.50 -11.47 -6.08
N MET A 285 -4.89 -11.63 -7.26
CA MET A 285 -3.64 -12.38 -7.40
C MET A 285 -2.42 -11.51 -7.10
N ARG A 286 -2.47 -10.22 -7.44
CA ARG A 286 -1.32 -9.28 -7.37
C ARG A 286 -0.83 -9.05 -5.94
N GLU A 287 -1.72 -9.16 -4.95
CA GLU A 287 -1.37 -9.06 -3.53
C GLU A 287 -0.56 -10.25 -3.00
N SER A 288 -0.46 -11.34 -3.78
CA SER A 288 0.27 -12.55 -3.39
C SER A 288 1.33 -12.91 -4.43
N PRO A 289 2.63 -12.74 -4.12
CA PRO A 289 3.71 -13.13 -5.02
C PRO A 289 3.62 -14.59 -5.49
N LYS A 290 3.14 -15.49 -4.62
CA LYS A 290 2.93 -16.91 -4.97
C LYS A 290 1.81 -17.09 -6.02
N ARG A 291 0.71 -16.34 -5.92
CA ARG A 291 -0.39 -16.42 -6.89
C ARG A 291 0.02 -15.80 -8.23
N VAL A 292 0.70 -14.65 -8.21
CA VAL A 292 1.29 -14.07 -9.43
C VAL A 292 2.25 -15.07 -10.08
N LEU A 293 3.15 -15.68 -9.31
CA LEU A 293 4.08 -16.68 -9.85
C LEU A 293 3.36 -17.84 -10.54
N SER A 294 2.33 -18.41 -9.92
CA SER A 294 1.53 -19.48 -10.53
C SER A 294 0.74 -19.01 -11.76
N ALA A 295 0.28 -17.76 -11.76
CA ALA A 295 -0.44 -17.16 -12.88
C ALA A 295 0.47 -16.92 -14.10
N LEU A 296 1.69 -16.42 -13.87
CA LEU A 296 2.66 -16.11 -14.93
C LEU A 296 3.38 -17.35 -15.45
N PHE A 297 3.67 -18.28 -14.56
CA PHE A 297 4.35 -19.54 -14.84
C PHE A 297 3.43 -20.67 -14.36
N PRO A 298 2.44 -21.09 -15.15
CA PRO A 298 1.61 -22.25 -14.80
C PRO A 298 2.43 -23.54 -14.85
N THR A 299 2.03 -24.54 -14.06
CA THR A 299 2.61 -25.90 -14.13
C THR A 299 1.91 -26.78 -15.15
N SER A 300 0.69 -26.42 -15.56
CA SER A 300 -0.06 -27.14 -16.60
C SER A 300 0.54 -26.88 -17.97
N VAL A 301 0.76 -27.96 -18.74
CA VAL A 301 1.29 -27.88 -20.11
C VAL A 301 0.28 -27.24 -21.08
N THR A 302 -1.01 -27.27 -20.76
CA THR A 302 -2.07 -26.72 -21.63
C THR A 302 -2.28 -25.21 -21.44
N THR A 303 -1.73 -24.64 -20.37
CA THR A 303 -1.92 -23.22 -20.04
C THR A 303 -0.62 -22.50 -20.37
N PRO A 304 -0.63 -21.53 -21.31
CA PRO A 304 0.60 -20.87 -21.68
C PRO A 304 1.10 -19.96 -20.55
N GLY A 305 2.42 -19.96 -20.34
CA GLY A 305 3.12 -19.03 -19.47
C GLY A 305 3.63 -17.80 -20.22
N ILE A 306 4.06 -16.78 -19.49
CA ILE A 306 4.66 -15.59 -20.10
C ILE A 306 6.05 -15.90 -20.68
N THR A 307 6.42 -15.14 -21.69
CA THR A 307 7.71 -15.23 -22.41
C THR A 307 8.59 -14.01 -22.20
N VAL A 308 7.95 -12.85 -21.98
CA VAL A 308 8.62 -11.57 -21.73
C VAL A 308 8.09 -11.00 -20.42
N LEU A 309 8.99 -10.71 -19.49
CA LEU A 309 8.69 -10.08 -18.21
C LEU A 309 9.48 -8.79 -18.09
N GLN A 310 8.76 -7.68 -17.92
CA GLN A 310 9.34 -6.41 -17.48
C GLN A 310 8.94 -6.19 -16.02
N MET A 311 9.91 -5.84 -15.17
CA MET A 311 9.59 -5.52 -13.78
C MET A 311 10.68 -4.67 -13.10
N THR A 312 10.32 -4.01 -12.01
CA THR A 312 11.32 -3.38 -11.14
C THR A 312 12.07 -4.46 -10.33
N PRO A 313 13.37 -4.27 -10.05
CA PRO A 313 14.14 -5.16 -9.18
C PRO A 313 13.48 -5.45 -7.82
N SER A 314 12.91 -4.44 -7.16
CA SER A 314 12.27 -4.60 -5.86
C SER A 314 11.03 -5.48 -5.91
N LEU A 315 10.18 -5.33 -6.94
CA LEU A 315 9.02 -6.19 -7.12
C LEU A 315 9.44 -7.61 -7.52
N PHE A 316 10.50 -7.78 -8.31
CA PHE A 316 11.04 -9.10 -8.69
C PHE A 316 11.52 -9.91 -7.49
N ARG A 317 12.19 -9.24 -6.53
CA ARG A 317 12.64 -9.86 -5.28
C ARG A 317 11.49 -10.42 -4.44
N GLN A 318 10.26 -9.93 -4.59
CA GLN A 318 9.12 -10.44 -3.82
C GLN A 318 8.78 -11.91 -4.13
N PHE A 319 9.19 -12.42 -5.29
CA PHE A 319 9.04 -13.86 -5.58
C PHE A 319 9.94 -14.73 -4.67
N GLY A 320 11.04 -14.17 -4.17
CA GLY A 320 12.05 -14.89 -3.38
C GLY A 320 13.05 -15.65 -4.25
N ALA A 321 14.31 -15.70 -3.80
CA ALA A 321 15.42 -16.26 -4.58
C ALA A 321 15.19 -17.71 -5.04
N ASN A 322 14.66 -18.57 -4.16
CA ASN A 322 14.39 -19.97 -4.52
C ASN A 322 13.34 -20.09 -5.63
N ALA A 323 12.23 -19.35 -5.53
CA ALA A 323 11.19 -19.39 -6.55
C ALA A 323 11.67 -18.78 -7.88
N ILE A 324 12.47 -17.71 -7.81
CA ILE A 324 13.13 -17.14 -8.99
C ILE A 324 13.97 -18.21 -9.68
N ARG A 325 14.85 -18.90 -8.95
CA ARG A 325 15.76 -19.91 -9.50
C ARG A 325 15.04 -21.16 -10.03
N GLU A 326 14.06 -21.65 -9.29
CA GLU A 326 13.40 -22.91 -9.60
C GLU A 326 12.30 -22.76 -10.66
N ARG A 327 11.63 -21.60 -10.73
CA ARG A 327 10.44 -21.42 -11.58
C ARG A 327 10.59 -20.37 -12.68
N ILE A 328 11.30 -19.28 -12.43
CA ILE A 328 11.38 -18.15 -13.36
C ILE A 328 12.62 -18.27 -14.24
N LEU A 329 13.80 -18.29 -13.62
CA LEU A 329 15.11 -18.36 -14.24
C LEU A 329 15.64 -19.80 -14.24
N ASN A 330 14.76 -20.74 -14.61
CA ASN A 330 15.10 -22.13 -14.88
C ASN A 330 15.11 -22.38 -16.39
N SER A 331 15.96 -23.27 -16.90
CA SER A 331 15.99 -23.65 -18.31
C SER A 331 14.63 -24.14 -18.84
N SER A 332 13.82 -24.82 -18.02
CA SER A 332 12.48 -25.32 -18.41
C SER A 332 11.38 -24.25 -18.33
N SER A 333 11.68 -23.03 -17.87
CA SER A 333 10.70 -21.95 -17.80
C SER A 333 10.39 -21.40 -19.19
N THR A 334 9.13 -20.99 -19.42
CA THR A 334 8.67 -20.32 -20.64
C THR A 334 9.30 -18.95 -20.86
N LEU A 335 9.88 -18.34 -19.81
CA LEU A 335 10.50 -17.03 -19.91
C LEU A 335 11.70 -17.06 -20.86
N ARG A 336 11.78 -16.13 -21.80
CA ARG A 336 12.95 -15.93 -22.65
C ARG A 336 13.62 -14.57 -22.45
N VAL A 337 12.87 -13.56 -22.04
CA VAL A 337 13.37 -12.19 -21.82
C VAL A 337 12.93 -11.70 -20.45
N LEU A 338 13.90 -11.29 -19.63
CA LEU A 338 13.68 -10.56 -18.39
C LEU A 338 14.27 -9.15 -18.53
N LEU A 339 13.43 -8.13 -18.41
CA LEU A 339 13.82 -6.74 -18.38
C LEU A 339 13.68 -6.21 -16.95
N LEU A 340 14.78 -5.80 -16.32
CA LEU A 340 14.76 -5.14 -15.01
C LEU A 340 15.18 -3.68 -15.15
N GLY A 341 14.36 -2.76 -14.65
CA GLY A 341 14.60 -1.32 -14.78
C GLY A 341 13.89 -0.46 -13.74
N GLY A 342 14.21 0.84 -13.76
CA GLY A 342 13.59 1.85 -12.90
C GLY A 342 14.14 1.93 -11.47
N GLU A 343 15.05 1.02 -11.12
CA GLU A 343 15.86 0.98 -9.89
C GLU A 343 17.26 0.42 -10.23
N PRO A 344 18.27 0.55 -9.34
CA PRO A 344 19.56 -0.07 -9.54
C PRO A 344 19.45 -1.58 -9.79
N PHE A 345 20.18 -2.06 -10.79
CA PHE A 345 20.16 -3.46 -11.18
C PHE A 345 20.76 -4.36 -10.07
N PRO A 346 20.23 -5.59 -9.88
CA PRO A 346 20.76 -6.57 -8.92
C PRO A 346 22.27 -6.81 -9.07
N SER A 347 22.95 -7.02 -7.94
CA SER A 347 24.39 -7.28 -7.95
C SER A 347 24.72 -8.64 -8.54
N SER A 348 25.94 -8.81 -9.05
CA SER A 348 26.48 -10.09 -9.54
C SER A 348 26.31 -11.23 -8.53
N SER A 349 26.56 -10.97 -7.24
CA SER A 349 26.37 -11.94 -6.16
C SER A 349 24.90 -12.30 -5.92
N GLU A 350 23.99 -11.33 -6.07
CA GLU A 350 22.55 -11.57 -5.94
C GLU A 350 22.04 -12.40 -7.13
N LEU A 351 22.44 -12.06 -8.36
CA LEU A 351 22.08 -12.81 -9.57
C LEU A 351 22.54 -14.27 -9.53
N ALA A 352 23.70 -14.55 -8.94
CA ALA A 352 24.18 -15.91 -8.72
C ALA A 352 23.28 -16.73 -7.77
N THR A 353 22.49 -16.08 -6.90
CA THR A 353 21.46 -16.76 -6.08
C THR A 353 20.19 -17.06 -6.87
N TRP A 354 19.94 -16.29 -7.93
CA TRP A 354 18.72 -16.38 -8.74
C TRP A 354 18.83 -17.33 -9.92
N MET A 355 20.03 -17.57 -10.44
CA MET A 355 20.21 -18.39 -11.64
C MET A 355 21.60 -18.99 -11.75
N GLU A 356 21.68 -20.11 -12.45
CA GLU A 356 22.94 -20.71 -12.91
C GLU A 356 23.48 -19.98 -14.15
N PRO A 357 24.80 -19.95 -14.40
CA PRO A 357 25.38 -19.32 -15.58
C PRO A 357 24.78 -19.79 -16.91
N GLN A 358 24.39 -21.07 -16.99
CA GLN A 358 23.82 -21.68 -18.20
C GLN A 358 22.47 -21.09 -18.63
N VAL A 359 21.77 -20.40 -17.73
CA VAL A 359 20.50 -19.72 -18.05
C VAL A 359 20.74 -18.61 -19.08
N LEU A 360 21.91 -17.96 -19.06
CA LEU A 360 22.27 -16.89 -20.00
C LEU A 360 22.44 -17.38 -21.45
N PHE A 361 22.58 -18.69 -21.69
CA PHE A 361 22.61 -19.24 -23.04
C PHE A 361 21.21 -19.37 -23.67
N GLN A 362 20.15 -19.35 -22.85
CA GLN A 362 18.77 -19.58 -23.31
C GLN A 362 17.87 -18.36 -23.09
N LYS A 363 18.24 -17.46 -22.17
CA LYS A 363 17.40 -16.34 -21.75
C LYS A 363 18.19 -15.04 -21.78
N GLN A 364 17.56 -13.97 -22.28
CA GLN A 364 18.13 -12.63 -22.24
C GLN A 364 17.73 -11.93 -20.94
N ILE A 365 18.71 -11.69 -20.08
CA ILE A 365 18.53 -10.94 -18.84
C ILE A 365 19.09 -9.53 -19.06
N CYS A 366 18.21 -8.53 -19.02
CA CYS A 366 18.53 -7.20 -19.48
C CYS A 366 18.37 -6.16 -18.37
N ASN A 367 19.40 -5.32 -18.20
CA ASN A 367 19.29 -4.06 -17.49
C ASN A 367 18.76 -3.01 -18.47
N ILE A 368 17.68 -2.32 -18.11
CA ILE A 368 17.08 -1.24 -18.91
C ILE A 368 17.04 0.05 -18.09
N TYR A 369 17.47 1.15 -18.71
CA TYR A 369 17.61 2.45 -18.07
C TYR A 369 17.00 3.56 -18.91
N GLY A 370 16.33 4.51 -18.26
CA GLY A 370 15.78 5.69 -18.89
C GLY A 370 14.93 6.49 -17.92
N ILE A 371 14.45 7.63 -18.41
CA ILE A 371 13.65 8.60 -17.67
C ILE A 371 12.37 8.91 -18.45
N THR A 372 11.29 9.22 -17.75
CA THR A 372 9.98 9.52 -18.38
C THR A 372 10.06 10.75 -19.29
N GLU A 373 10.95 11.69 -18.99
CA GLU A 373 11.23 12.92 -19.72
C GLU A 373 11.81 12.69 -21.14
N ILE A 374 12.28 11.47 -21.44
CA ILE A 374 12.71 11.01 -22.78
C ILE A 374 11.83 9.84 -23.26
N SER A 375 10.65 9.64 -22.66
CA SER A 375 9.71 8.55 -22.95
C SER A 375 10.27 7.17 -22.59
N CYS A 376 10.24 6.83 -21.31
CA CYS A 376 10.59 5.52 -20.77
C CYS A 376 12.06 5.11 -20.99
N TRP A 377 12.34 4.00 -21.67
CA TRP A 377 13.69 3.41 -21.71
C TRP A 377 14.58 4.04 -22.79
N SER A 378 15.83 4.32 -22.48
CA SER A 378 16.81 4.92 -23.40
C SER A 378 18.01 4.02 -23.66
N MET A 379 18.42 3.23 -22.67
CA MET A 379 19.58 2.35 -22.74
C MET A 379 19.22 0.92 -22.33
N MET A 380 19.93 -0.04 -22.90
CA MET A 380 19.79 -1.46 -22.57
C MET A 380 21.15 -2.17 -22.55
N HIS A 381 21.36 -3.00 -21.55
CA HIS A 381 22.48 -3.92 -21.44
C HIS A 381 21.98 -5.36 -21.31
N VAL A 382 22.42 -6.24 -22.21
CA VAL A 382 22.15 -7.69 -22.11
C VAL A 382 23.29 -8.34 -21.34
N LEU A 383 22.97 -8.98 -20.23
CA LEU A 383 23.94 -9.62 -19.35
C LEU A 383 24.65 -10.78 -20.07
N GLN A 384 25.98 -10.72 -20.15
CA GLN A 384 26.81 -11.76 -20.77
C GLN A 384 27.43 -12.71 -19.74
N SER A 385 27.64 -12.24 -18.50
CA SER A 385 28.27 -13.02 -17.43
C SER A 385 27.73 -12.62 -16.07
N LEU A 386 27.60 -13.59 -15.17
CA LEU A 386 27.29 -13.36 -13.76
C LEU A 386 28.45 -12.76 -12.96
N HIS A 387 29.67 -12.73 -13.53
CA HIS A 387 30.89 -12.36 -12.81
C HIS A 387 31.37 -10.93 -13.15
N SER A 388 30.80 -10.33 -14.20
CA SER A 388 31.11 -8.97 -14.62
C SER A 388 30.21 -7.95 -13.92
N ARG A 389 30.72 -6.72 -13.80
CA ARG A 389 29.90 -5.56 -13.40
C ARG A 389 28.76 -5.39 -14.42
N VAL A 390 27.58 -5.01 -13.93
CA VAL A 390 26.46 -4.68 -14.80
C VAL A 390 26.56 -3.23 -15.27
N HIS A 391 26.53 -3.02 -16.58
CA HIS A 391 26.58 -1.71 -17.22
C HIS A 391 25.17 -1.17 -17.54
N LEU A 392 25.07 0.12 -17.86
CA LEU A 392 23.85 0.71 -18.42
C LEU A 392 23.62 0.29 -19.89
N GLY A 393 24.69 -0.14 -20.57
CA GLY A 393 24.64 -0.70 -21.91
C GLY A 393 24.72 0.35 -23.01
N THR A 394 23.98 0.12 -24.09
CA THR A 394 23.98 0.97 -25.28
C THR A 394 22.59 1.58 -25.51
N PRO A 395 22.49 2.69 -26.26
CA PRO A 395 21.22 3.21 -26.75
C PRO A 395 20.30 2.14 -27.35
N ILE A 396 19.00 2.24 -27.02
CA ILE A 396 17.94 1.37 -27.55
C ILE A 396 17.64 1.70 -29.01
N ASP A 397 17.62 2.99 -29.33
CA ASP A 397 17.48 3.55 -30.67
C ASP A 397 18.72 4.36 -31.05
N ASP A 398 18.88 4.62 -32.34
CA ASP A 398 20.01 5.35 -32.93
C ASP A 398 19.95 6.88 -32.70
N GLN A 399 18.84 7.37 -32.15
CA GLN A 399 18.59 8.82 -31.96
C GLN A 399 18.83 9.27 -30.52
N THR A 400 19.09 8.33 -29.62
CA THR A 400 19.43 8.61 -28.23
C THR A 400 20.91 8.97 -28.13
N VAL A 401 21.18 10.20 -27.68
CA VAL A 401 22.51 10.76 -27.48
C VAL A 401 22.80 10.90 -26.00
N LEU A 402 24.04 10.64 -25.59
CA LEU A 402 24.47 10.72 -24.19
C LEU A 402 25.42 11.90 -24.00
N ARG A 403 25.22 12.66 -22.93
CA ARG A 403 26.19 13.67 -22.46
C ARG A 403 26.52 13.40 -20.99
N ILE A 404 27.80 13.48 -20.63
CA ILE A 404 28.26 13.28 -19.25
C ILE A 404 28.95 14.55 -18.80
N GLU A 405 28.41 15.17 -17.76
CA GLU A 405 28.98 16.37 -17.16
C GLU A 405 29.92 15.96 -16.01
N PHE A 406 31.22 15.95 -16.29
CA PHE A 406 32.25 15.52 -15.34
C PHE A 406 32.51 16.60 -14.26
N GLN A 407 32.74 16.16 -13.02
CA GLN A 407 32.98 17.06 -11.88
C GLN A 407 34.29 17.87 -11.98
N SER A 408 35.24 17.43 -12.82
CA SER A 408 36.50 18.13 -13.08
C SER A 408 36.58 18.53 -14.54
N LYS A 409 36.65 19.85 -14.82
CA LYS A 409 36.84 20.41 -16.17
C LYS A 409 38.18 20.01 -16.82
N ARG A 410 39.08 19.31 -16.11
CA ARG A 410 40.38 18.83 -16.61
C ARG A 410 40.40 17.39 -17.13
N ASN A 411 39.26 16.68 -17.14
CA ASN A 411 39.19 15.30 -17.65
C ASN A 411 39.15 15.25 -19.19
N LEU A 412 40.29 15.52 -19.84
CA LEU A 412 40.47 15.43 -21.30
C LEU A 412 40.19 14.04 -21.88
N GLN A 413 40.21 12.99 -21.04
CA GLN A 413 40.04 11.59 -21.48
C GLN A 413 38.57 11.10 -21.45
N ASN A 414 37.59 11.92 -21.05
CA ASN A 414 36.18 11.50 -20.94
C ASN A 414 35.95 10.22 -20.10
N VAL A 415 36.83 9.95 -19.13
CA VAL A 415 36.76 8.82 -18.20
C VAL A 415 36.51 9.33 -16.79
N GLY A 416 35.78 8.56 -15.99
CA GLY A 416 35.51 8.87 -14.59
C GLY A 416 34.04 9.17 -14.31
N ARG A 417 33.79 9.86 -13.19
CA ARG A 417 32.44 10.12 -12.66
C ARG A 417 31.88 11.43 -13.21
N GLY A 418 30.61 11.43 -13.62
CA GLY A 418 29.88 12.62 -14.01
C GLY A 418 28.36 12.43 -13.95
N GLU A 419 27.63 13.53 -14.07
CA GLU A 419 26.17 13.52 -14.17
C GLU A 419 25.74 13.14 -15.59
N LEU A 420 24.77 12.22 -15.70
CA LEU A 420 24.26 11.75 -16.98
C LEU A 420 23.13 12.67 -17.48
N TRP A 421 23.23 13.02 -18.76
CA TRP A 421 22.19 13.69 -19.51
C TRP A 421 21.82 12.80 -20.71
N LEU A 422 20.51 12.67 -20.94
CA LEU A 422 19.98 11.94 -22.09
C LEU A 422 19.42 12.94 -23.10
N GLY A 423 19.80 12.80 -24.36
CA GLY A 423 19.37 13.66 -25.44
C GLY A 423 18.69 12.91 -26.57
N SER A 424 17.79 13.57 -27.28
CA SER A 424 17.24 13.05 -28.55
C SER A 424 16.74 14.16 -29.46
N ALA A 425 16.83 13.94 -30.78
CA ALA A 425 16.26 14.83 -31.79
C ALA A 425 14.74 14.67 -31.93
N THR A 426 14.19 13.48 -31.65
CA THR A 426 12.77 13.17 -31.88
C THR A 426 12.02 12.85 -30.59
N ARG A 427 12.70 12.31 -29.57
CA ARG A 427 12.10 11.93 -28.30
C ARG A 427 11.96 13.12 -27.35
N ARG A 428 11.26 14.15 -27.83
CA ARG A 428 11.02 15.42 -27.17
C ARG A 428 9.66 15.41 -26.45
N CYS A 429 9.63 14.88 -25.24
CA CYS A 429 8.48 15.04 -24.35
C CYS A 429 8.34 16.50 -23.94
N TYR A 430 7.11 16.99 -23.88
CA TYR A 430 6.79 18.35 -23.44
C TYR A 430 6.50 18.38 -21.94
N ILE A 431 7.22 19.24 -21.23
CA ILE A 431 7.20 19.35 -19.76
C ILE A 431 6.98 20.83 -19.41
N PRO A 432 5.74 21.26 -19.10
CA PRO A 432 5.42 22.67 -18.89
C PRO A 432 6.30 23.35 -17.83
N GLU A 433 6.59 22.65 -16.73
CA GLU A 433 7.42 23.17 -15.63
C GLU A 433 8.81 23.63 -16.09
N THR A 434 9.40 22.98 -17.09
CA THR A 434 10.75 23.33 -17.58
C THR A 434 10.70 24.06 -18.92
N ASP A 435 9.90 23.57 -19.86
CA ASP A 435 9.90 24.05 -21.24
C ASP A 435 9.22 25.43 -21.39
N ASP A 436 8.32 25.82 -20.48
CA ASP A 436 7.66 27.14 -20.50
C ASP A 436 8.36 28.20 -19.65
N LEU A 437 9.33 27.81 -18.82
CA LEU A 437 10.18 28.74 -18.06
C LEU A 437 11.38 29.21 -18.88
N ASP A 438 11.81 28.36 -19.81
CA ASP A 438 12.97 28.60 -20.64
C ASP A 438 12.55 29.36 -21.91
N ASN A 439 12.65 30.69 -21.88
CA ASN A 439 12.37 31.55 -23.05
C ASN A 439 13.40 31.39 -24.19
N GLY A 440 14.25 30.35 -24.19
CA GLY A 440 15.29 30.20 -25.21
C GLY A 440 16.38 29.15 -25.00
N THR A 441 16.15 28.00 -24.34
CA THR A 441 17.04 26.86 -24.57
C THR A 441 16.78 26.29 -25.95
N ASP A 442 17.59 26.76 -26.89
CA ASP A 442 18.03 26.05 -28.09
C ASP A 442 16.97 25.16 -28.77
N ILE A 443 15.80 25.72 -29.05
CA ILE A 443 14.81 25.16 -30.00
C ILE A 443 15.49 24.95 -31.37
N ASN A 444 16.61 25.65 -31.61
CA ASN A 444 17.49 25.49 -32.77
C ASN A 444 18.56 24.38 -32.63
N SER A 445 18.78 23.80 -31.44
CA SER A 445 19.62 22.60 -31.31
C SER A 445 18.94 21.41 -31.97
N SER A 446 19.71 20.61 -32.69
CA SER A 446 19.19 19.39 -33.29
C SER A 446 18.80 18.34 -32.25
N VAL A 447 19.30 18.43 -31.01
CA VAL A 447 19.12 17.42 -29.93
C VAL A 447 18.72 18.09 -28.62
N LEU A 448 17.56 17.69 -28.08
CA LEU A 448 17.10 18.17 -26.76
C LEU A 448 17.64 17.27 -25.66
N TYR A 449 18.43 17.83 -24.73
CA TYR A 449 18.97 17.11 -23.57
C TYR A 449 18.13 17.31 -22.31
N ARG A 450 17.98 16.24 -21.53
CA ARG A 450 17.34 16.23 -20.21
C ARG A 450 18.32 15.71 -19.17
N ALA A 451 18.43 16.43 -18.05
CA ALA A 451 19.18 15.97 -16.90
C ALA A 451 18.47 14.76 -16.28
N THR A 452 19.20 13.68 -16.02
CA THR A 452 18.61 12.51 -15.35
C THR A 452 18.62 12.66 -13.83
N GLY A 453 19.52 13.51 -13.31
CA GLY A 453 19.86 13.60 -11.88
C GLY A 453 20.62 12.36 -11.37
N ASP A 454 21.10 11.50 -12.27
CA ASP A 454 21.88 10.30 -11.95
C ASP A 454 23.36 10.50 -12.27
N PHE A 455 24.23 10.05 -11.36
CA PHE A 455 25.66 9.97 -11.57
C PHE A 455 26.05 8.61 -12.13
N VAL A 456 26.94 8.64 -13.12
CA VAL A 456 27.51 7.45 -13.75
C VAL A 456 29.03 7.52 -13.73
N ARG A 457 29.65 6.34 -13.85
CA ARG A 457 31.08 6.20 -14.15
C ARG A 457 31.26 5.70 -15.56
N ARG A 458 32.05 6.43 -16.35
CA ARG A 458 32.57 5.99 -17.63
C ARG A 458 33.94 5.35 -17.47
N PHE A 459 34.11 4.15 -18.03
CA PHE A 459 35.38 3.42 -18.04
C PHE A 459 36.16 3.68 -19.34
N GLU A 460 37.42 3.25 -19.38
CA GLU A 460 38.31 3.41 -20.53
C GLU A 460 37.79 2.71 -21.79
N ASP A 461 37.06 1.61 -21.64
CA ASP A 461 36.39 0.88 -22.74
C ASP A 461 35.11 1.59 -23.23
N GLY A 462 34.77 2.75 -22.65
CA GLY A 462 33.57 3.52 -22.96
C GLY A 462 32.30 3.03 -22.28
N SER A 463 32.34 1.92 -21.55
CA SER A 463 31.18 1.39 -20.84
C SER A 463 30.75 2.30 -19.70
N LEU A 464 29.44 2.30 -19.40
CA LEU A 464 28.85 3.13 -18.35
C LEU A 464 28.28 2.28 -17.23
N ALA A 465 28.56 2.63 -15.98
CA ALA A 465 27.92 2.02 -14.81
C ALA A 465 27.24 3.09 -13.94
N TYR A 466 26.03 2.77 -13.48
CA TYR A 466 25.28 3.59 -12.55
C TYR A 466 25.98 3.70 -11.18
N GLU A 467 26.08 4.91 -10.63
CA GLU A 467 26.71 5.18 -9.33
C GLU A 467 25.73 5.64 -8.26
N GLU A 468 24.94 6.68 -8.49
CA GLU A 468 23.98 7.15 -7.47
C GLU A 468 23.02 8.17 -8.07
N ARG A 469 22.00 8.56 -7.31
CA ARG A 469 21.12 9.68 -7.65
C ARG A 469 21.54 10.92 -6.84
N ALA A 470 21.54 12.09 -7.45
CA ALA A 470 21.94 13.35 -6.81
C ALA A 470 21.15 13.65 -5.52
N ASN A 471 19.86 13.29 -5.50
CA ASN A 471 18.97 13.55 -4.37
C ASN A 471 19.13 12.58 -3.18
N ASP A 472 19.95 11.52 -3.29
CA ASP A 472 20.24 10.63 -2.16
C ASP A 472 21.39 11.16 -1.26
N VAL A 473 21.77 12.44 -1.42
CA VAL A 473 22.80 13.12 -0.63
C VAL A 473 22.16 13.95 0.48
N VAL A 474 22.52 13.67 1.72
CA VAL A 474 22.02 14.39 2.91
C VAL A 474 23.15 15.10 3.64
N LYS A 475 22.81 16.17 4.37
CA LYS A 475 23.76 16.88 5.23
C LYS A 475 23.62 16.36 6.66
N ARG A 476 24.63 15.64 7.15
CA ARG A 476 24.71 15.18 8.55
C ARG A 476 25.78 15.98 9.27
N ALA A 477 25.35 16.92 10.10
CA ALA A 477 26.22 17.75 10.95
C ALA A 477 27.41 18.35 10.18
N GLY A 478 27.11 19.02 9.05
CA GLY A 478 28.09 19.67 8.18
C GLY A 478 28.70 18.77 7.09
N ASN A 479 28.65 17.43 7.23
CA ASN A 479 29.15 16.50 6.23
C ASN A 479 28.07 16.17 5.18
N ARG A 480 28.44 16.19 3.90
CA ARG A 480 27.58 15.68 2.82
C ARG A 480 27.85 14.18 2.68
N ILE A 481 26.86 13.35 3.01
CA ILE A 481 26.95 11.90 2.91
C ILE A 481 25.93 11.38 1.89
N SER A 482 26.28 10.34 1.13
CA SER A 482 25.38 9.70 0.18
C SER A 482 24.80 8.43 0.78
N LEU A 483 23.47 8.37 0.88
CA LEU A 483 22.74 7.20 1.36
C LEU A 483 22.98 5.99 0.45
N GLY A 484 23.06 6.22 -0.87
CA GLY A 484 23.32 5.17 -1.86
C GLY A 484 24.73 4.57 -1.75
N LEU A 485 25.75 5.42 -1.57
CA LEU A 485 27.13 4.94 -1.39
C LEU A 485 27.30 4.18 -0.07
N ILE A 486 26.68 4.66 1.02
CA ILE A 486 26.70 3.95 2.30
C ILE A 486 26.01 2.60 2.16
N THR A 487 24.81 2.56 1.56
CA THR A 487 24.08 1.31 1.31
C THR A 487 24.96 0.27 0.61
N ARG A 488 25.66 0.65 -0.47
CA ARG A 488 26.55 -0.26 -1.21
C ARG A 488 27.78 -0.72 -0.42
N LYS A 489 28.33 0.14 0.45
CA LYS A 489 29.41 -0.27 1.37
C LYS A 489 28.91 -1.34 2.33
N ILE A 490 27.70 -1.15 2.86
CA ILE A 490 27.05 -2.09 3.78
C ILE A 490 26.75 -3.42 3.07
N GLU A 491 26.21 -3.39 1.85
CA GLU A 491 25.88 -4.60 1.08
C GLU A 491 27.08 -5.53 0.87
N LYS A 492 28.31 -4.99 0.80
CA LYS A 492 29.53 -5.81 0.69
C LYS A 492 29.85 -6.61 1.96
N CYS A 493 29.28 -6.24 3.10
CA CYS A 493 29.41 -6.95 4.37
C CYS A 493 28.25 -7.93 4.62
N LEU A 494 27.28 -8.02 3.71
CA LEU A 494 26.11 -8.88 3.86
C LEU A 494 26.29 -10.22 3.15
N HIS A 495 25.50 -11.22 3.55
CA HIS A 495 25.38 -12.44 2.77
C HIS A 495 24.67 -12.15 1.43
N SER A 496 24.95 -12.94 0.40
CA SER A 496 24.42 -12.73 -0.97
C SER A 496 22.89 -12.71 -1.08
N CYS A 497 22.17 -13.25 -0.09
CA CYS A 497 20.70 -13.31 -0.05
C CYS A 497 20.05 -12.11 0.68
N GLU A 498 20.85 -11.24 1.28
CA GLU A 498 20.40 -10.09 2.07
C GLU A 498 20.46 -8.80 1.25
N LEU A 499 19.64 -7.82 1.65
CA LEU A 499 19.65 -6.48 1.06
C LEU A 499 19.74 -5.42 2.16
N ALA A 500 20.35 -4.28 1.84
CA ALA A 500 20.31 -3.11 2.71
C ALA A 500 19.68 -1.91 1.99
N THR A 501 19.13 -1.00 2.77
CA THR A 501 18.85 0.37 2.32
C THR A 501 19.09 1.33 3.48
N CYS A 502 19.80 2.42 3.20
CA CYS A 502 19.95 3.53 4.13
C CYS A 502 18.83 4.56 3.92
N LEU A 503 18.25 5.01 5.03
CA LEU A 503 17.19 6.02 5.07
C LEU A 503 17.64 7.20 5.93
N TRP A 504 17.15 8.38 5.58
CA TRP A 504 17.36 9.60 6.35
C TRP A 504 16.05 10.06 6.97
N LEU A 505 16.06 10.21 8.30
CA LEU A 505 14.95 10.77 9.05
C LEU A 505 15.27 12.24 9.36
N GLU A 506 14.68 13.13 8.55
CA GLU A 506 14.99 14.57 8.57
C GLU A 506 14.73 15.22 9.94
N ASP A 507 13.59 14.94 10.56
CA ASP A 507 13.16 15.55 11.83
C ASP A 507 14.18 15.32 12.96
N LEU A 508 14.76 14.12 13.00
CA LEU A 508 15.76 13.72 14.01
C LEU A 508 17.21 13.81 13.51
N GLN A 509 17.43 14.12 12.22
CA GLN A 509 18.72 14.05 11.53
C GLN A 509 19.40 12.69 11.75
N LYS A 510 18.65 11.61 11.53
CA LYS A 510 19.06 10.23 11.80
C LYS A 510 19.32 9.44 10.52
N LEU A 511 20.43 8.71 10.50
CA LEU A 511 20.74 7.71 9.49
C LEU A 511 20.28 6.33 9.98
N ILE A 512 19.33 5.73 9.29
CA ILE A 512 18.80 4.39 9.61
C ILE A 512 19.27 3.41 8.53
N CYS A 513 19.77 2.25 8.93
CA CYS A 513 20.08 1.14 8.02
C CYS A 513 19.06 0.02 8.19
N CYS A 514 18.25 -0.21 7.16
CA CYS A 514 17.34 -1.34 7.12
C CYS A 514 18.03 -2.51 6.42
N ILE A 515 18.04 -3.69 7.03
CA ILE A 515 18.59 -4.93 6.47
C ILE A 515 17.45 -5.93 6.31
N ARG A 516 17.25 -6.42 5.09
CA ARG A 516 16.30 -7.49 4.78
C ARG A 516 17.01 -8.84 4.85
N SER A 517 16.51 -9.74 5.70
CA SER A 517 16.94 -11.13 5.79
C SER A 517 15.76 -12.08 5.67
N LEU A 518 15.87 -13.09 4.80
CA LEU A 518 14.84 -14.13 4.65
C LEU A 518 14.83 -15.10 5.84
N GLU A 519 16.01 -15.35 6.42
CA GLU A 519 16.15 -16.20 7.59
C GLU A 519 16.16 -15.34 8.87
N PRO A 520 15.39 -15.73 9.91
CA PRO A 520 15.41 -15.02 11.17
C PRO A 520 16.80 -15.17 11.81
N LYS A 521 17.52 -14.06 11.95
CA LYS A 521 18.79 -14.01 12.67
C LYS A 521 18.56 -13.88 14.18
N THR A 522 19.32 -14.63 14.95
CA THR A 522 19.42 -14.45 16.40
C THR A 522 19.98 -13.06 16.74
N LYS A 523 19.76 -12.57 17.96
CA LYS A 523 20.32 -11.29 18.42
C LYS A 523 21.85 -11.24 18.27
N VAL A 524 22.53 -12.35 18.58
CA VAL A 524 23.99 -12.47 18.48
C VAL A 524 24.46 -12.32 17.03
N GLN A 525 23.81 -13.00 16.08
CA GLN A 525 24.15 -12.91 14.66
C GLN A 525 23.94 -11.49 14.09
N ARG A 526 22.81 -10.85 14.44
CA ARG A 526 22.54 -9.46 14.03
C ARG A 526 23.63 -8.52 14.55
N ARG A 527 24.03 -8.68 15.80
CA ARG A 527 25.07 -7.85 16.41
C ARG A 527 26.44 -8.06 15.80
N ALA A 528 26.85 -9.30 15.57
CA ALA A 528 28.12 -9.61 14.89
C ALA A 528 28.18 -8.95 13.50
N GLN A 529 27.10 -9.06 12.73
CA GLN A 529 26.99 -8.43 11.42
C GLN A 529 26.99 -6.89 11.51
N THR A 530 26.23 -6.30 12.44
CA THR A 530 26.23 -4.85 12.66
C THR A 530 27.64 -4.36 13.00
N PHE A 531 28.36 -5.05 13.89
CA PHE A 531 29.73 -4.69 14.24
C PHE A 531 30.65 -4.74 13.02
N GLU A 532 30.60 -5.83 12.25
CA GLU A 532 31.36 -5.96 11.01
C GLU A 532 31.11 -4.79 10.04
N ILE A 533 29.84 -4.45 9.81
CA ILE A 533 29.45 -3.31 8.96
C ILE A 533 30.12 -2.01 9.45
N LEU A 534 30.03 -1.74 10.75
CA LEU A 534 30.50 -0.49 11.33
C LEU A 534 32.02 -0.31 11.25
N THR A 535 32.78 -1.41 11.33
CA THR A 535 34.25 -1.37 11.14
C THR A 535 34.66 -0.98 9.72
N LYS A 536 33.76 -1.04 8.74
CA LYS A 536 34.02 -0.70 7.34
C LYS A 536 33.54 0.71 6.95
N LEU A 537 32.92 1.44 7.87
CA LEU A 537 32.33 2.76 7.62
C LEU A 537 33.08 3.87 8.35
N MET A 538 33.18 5.04 7.72
CA MET A 538 33.67 6.25 8.39
C MET A 538 32.69 6.71 9.47
N ALA A 539 33.16 7.41 10.51
CA ALA A 539 32.30 7.84 11.63
C ALA A 539 31.01 8.57 11.21
N ALA A 540 31.08 9.46 10.20
CA ALA A 540 29.91 10.18 9.69
C ALA A 540 28.94 9.31 8.86
N GLU A 541 29.40 8.15 8.35
CA GLU A 541 28.63 7.20 7.55
C GLU A 541 27.96 6.12 8.40
N GLN A 542 28.34 5.99 9.67
CA GLN A 542 27.82 4.94 10.54
C GLN A 542 26.34 5.18 10.87
N PRO A 543 25.43 4.23 10.60
CA PRO A 543 24.01 4.37 10.92
C PRO A 543 23.75 4.52 12.42
N ASP A 544 22.83 5.41 12.78
CA ASP A 544 22.37 5.60 14.16
C ASP A 544 21.52 4.42 14.65
N ARG A 545 20.93 3.65 13.72
CA ARG A 545 20.06 2.52 14.04
C ARG A 545 20.07 1.47 12.94
N PHE A 546 20.07 0.20 13.33
CA PHE A 546 19.86 -0.93 12.42
C PHE A 546 18.46 -1.53 12.61
N VAL A 547 17.76 -1.79 11.51
CA VAL A 547 16.42 -2.40 11.52
C VAL A 547 16.43 -3.64 10.65
N TYR A 548 16.23 -4.81 11.27
CA TYR A 548 16.20 -6.09 10.56
C TYR A 548 14.76 -6.48 10.24
N LEU A 549 14.46 -6.66 8.96
CA LEU A 549 13.13 -6.91 8.43
C LEU A 549 13.12 -8.17 7.59
N GLN A 550 11.94 -8.80 7.48
CA GLN A 550 11.77 -9.95 6.58
C GLN A 550 11.58 -9.53 5.12
N HIS A 551 10.96 -8.37 4.90
CA HIS A 551 10.61 -7.86 3.58
C HIS A 551 10.77 -6.34 3.54
N PHE A 552 11.04 -5.80 2.35
CA PHE A 552 10.95 -4.36 2.11
C PHE A 552 9.63 -4.04 1.40
N PRO A 553 8.89 -3.01 1.84
CA PRO A 553 7.66 -2.62 1.18
C PRO A 553 7.94 -2.04 -0.21
N CYS A 554 7.00 -2.22 -1.13
CA CYS A 554 7.03 -1.60 -2.45
C CYS A 554 5.90 -0.57 -2.59
N ASN A 555 6.14 0.48 -3.34
CA ASN A 555 5.14 1.48 -3.68
C ASN A 555 4.25 1.00 -4.83
N ALA A 556 3.27 1.82 -5.23
CA ALA A 556 2.34 1.51 -6.32
C ALA A 556 3.05 1.14 -7.64
N HIS A 557 4.22 1.74 -7.93
CA HIS A 557 5.03 1.45 -9.12
C HIS A 557 5.96 0.24 -8.97
N GLY A 558 5.85 -0.52 -7.87
CA GLY A 558 6.68 -1.68 -7.59
C GLY A 558 8.11 -1.36 -7.15
N LYS A 559 8.45 -0.09 -6.91
CA LYS A 559 9.79 0.31 -6.42
C LYS A 559 9.83 0.25 -4.89
N LEU A 560 11.02 0.18 -4.29
CA LEU A 560 11.19 0.27 -2.83
C LEU A 560 10.46 1.50 -2.26
N ASP A 561 9.52 1.29 -1.34
CA ASP A 561 8.83 2.37 -0.65
C ASP A 561 9.63 2.84 0.57
N LYS A 562 10.61 3.71 0.31
CA LYS A 562 11.42 4.34 1.37
C LYS A 562 10.56 5.11 2.38
N THR A 563 9.41 5.65 1.97
CA THR A 563 8.53 6.45 2.84
C THR A 563 7.76 5.56 3.81
N LEU A 564 7.15 4.48 3.32
CA LEU A 564 6.48 3.50 4.17
C LEU A 564 7.49 2.80 5.09
N LEU A 565 8.65 2.42 4.56
CA LEU A 565 9.72 1.82 5.35
C LEU A 565 10.21 2.75 6.46
N LEU A 566 10.38 4.05 6.17
CA LEU A 566 10.73 5.05 7.19
C LEU A 566 9.65 5.16 8.27
N LYS A 567 8.36 5.14 7.90
CA LYS A 567 7.23 5.13 8.85
C LYS A 567 7.25 3.89 9.74
N GLU A 568 7.49 2.70 9.18
CA GLU A 568 7.60 1.44 9.93
C GLU A 568 8.81 1.43 10.88
N CYS A 569 9.90 2.10 10.49
CA CYS A 569 11.10 2.24 11.32
C CYS A 569 10.94 3.29 12.42
N THR A 570 10.02 4.24 12.27
CA THR A 570 9.78 5.31 13.23
C THR A 570 8.91 4.76 14.37
N LEU A 571 9.54 4.40 15.49
CA LEU A 571 8.81 3.95 16.67
C LEU A 571 8.14 5.14 17.36
N LEU A 572 6.83 5.02 17.60
CA LEU A 572 6.11 5.90 18.51
C LEU A 572 6.62 5.63 19.94
N ALA A 573 7.29 6.63 20.51
CA ALA A 573 7.69 6.78 21.91
C ALA A 573 8.22 5.53 22.66
N GLN A 574 9.55 5.38 22.69
CA GLN A 574 10.25 4.52 23.65
C GLN A 574 10.80 5.35 24.81
N PRO A 575 10.85 4.84 26.06
CA PRO A 575 11.49 5.56 27.17
C PRO A 575 12.93 6.00 26.81
N ALA A 576 13.34 7.20 27.24
CA ALA A 576 14.67 7.78 26.98
C ALA A 576 15.85 6.81 27.23
N GLN A 577 15.77 6.02 28.30
CA GLN A 577 16.77 5.00 28.61
C GLN A 577 16.84 3.87 27.56
N ASP A 578 15.71 3.50 26.97
CA ASP A 578 15.64 2.40 26.01
C ASP A 578 16.16 2.84 24.64
N ILE A 579 16.05 4.14 24.33
CA ILE A 579 16.73 4.77 23.20
C ILE A 579 18.27 4.61 23.34
N LEU A 580 18.84 5.02 24.48
CA LEU A 580 20.28 4.90 24.72
C LEU A 580 20.72 3.43 24.76
N LYS A 581 19.98 2.56 25.46
CA LYS A 581 20.29 1.12 25.54
C LYS A 581 20.22 0.45 24.18
N SER A 582 19.24 0.79 23.34
CA SER A 582 19.10 0.27 21.98
C SER A 582 20.31 0.67 21.12
N PHE A 583 20.70 1.95 21.17
CA PHE A 583 21.91 2.43 20.49
C PHE A 583 23.16 1.67 20.94
N LEU A 584 23.34 1.49 22.25
CA LEU A 584 24.48 0.79 22.81
C LEU A 584 24.48 -0.72 22.50
N HIS A 585 23.31 -1.34 22.41
CA HIS A 585 23.17 -2.76 22.07
C HIS A 585 23.72 -3.06 20.68
N ASP A 586 23.54 -2.14 19.72
CA ASP A 586 24.06 -2.26 18.37
C ASP A 586 25.59 -2.06 18.27
N ARG A 587 26.24 -1.48 19.31
CA ARG A 587 27.63 -1.00 19.25
C ARG A 587 28.62 -1.66 20.22
N LEU A 588 28.17 -2.05 21.40
CA LEU A 588 29.02 -2.63 22.43
C LEU A 588 29.08 -4.16 22.31
N GLU A 589 30.07 -4.80 22.92
CA GLU A 589 30.14 -6.26 23.20
C GLU A 589 29.35 -6.68 24.46
N CYS A 590 28.89 -5.74 25.28
CA CYS A 590 28.21 -6.05 26.54
C CYS A 590 26.80 -5.45 26.66
N VAL A 591 25.74 -6.19 26.34
CA VAL A 591 24.48 -6.19 27.12
C VAL A 591 23.76 -7.52 26.83
N ASP A 592 24.13 -8.57 27.57
CA ASP A 592 23.21 -9.68 27.81
C ASP A 592 22.87 -9.63 29.30
N VAL A 593 21.61 -9.30 29.60
CA VAL A 593 21.11 -9.07 30.98
C VAL A 593 21.29 -10.33 31.85
N GLN A 594 21.49 -11.49 31.23
CA GLN A 594 21.70 -12.76 31.92
C GLN A 594 23.11 -12.92 32.53
N ASN A 595 24.12 -12.16 32.10
CA ASN A 595 25.51 -12.36 32.52
C ASN A 595 25.97 -11.52 33.72
N GLU A 596 25.14 -10.64 34.29
CA GLU A 596 25.53 -9.89 35.51
C GLU A 596 25.75 -10.80 36.72
N ARG A 597 25.04 -11.94 36.81
CA ARG A 597 25.26 -12.93 37.88
C ARG A 597 26.56 -13.72 37.69
N THR A 598 26.97 -13.98 36.45
CA THR A 598 28.16 -14.77 36.14
C THR A 598 29.43 -13.93 36.23
N ALA A 599 29.39 -12.67 35.78
CA ALA A 599 30.51 -11.73 35.85
C ALA A 599 30.86 -11.33 37.30
N LYS A 600 29.88 -11.31 38.22
CA LYS A 600 30.14 -11.13 39.66
C LYS A 600 30.91 -12.28 40.30
N LYS A 601 30.88 -13.48 39.72
CA LYS A 601 31.55 -14.67 40.27
C LYS A 601 33.01 -14.81 39.82
N LEU A 602 33.42 -14.11 38.75
CA LEU A 602 34.78 -14.09 38.22
C LEU A 602 35.60 -12.85 38.63
N ARG A 603 35.01 -11.88 39.34
CA ARG A 603 35.70 -10.65 39.80
C ARG A 603 36.31 -10.76 41.19
N LEU A 604 36.41 -11.96 41.74
CA LEU A 604 37.03 -12.23 43.03
C LEU A 604 38.33 -13.04 42.90
N ASP A 605 39.10 -12.77 41.85
CA ASP A 605 40.52 -13.18 41.76
C ASP A 605 41.15 -12.44 40.58
N GLN A 606 41.76 -11.29 40.86
CA GLN A 606 42.89 -10.65 40.16
C GLN A 606 42.84 -9.13 40.37
N THR A 607 43.71 -8.68 41.27
CA THR A 607 44.17 -7.30 41.37
C THR A 607 45.21 -7.06 40.29
N ASP A 608 44.83 -6.41 39.18
CA ASP A 608 45.73 -5.50 38.48
C ASP A 608 44.96 -4.53 37.57
N SER A 609 45.63 -3.40 37.34
CA SER A 609 45.16 -2.09 36.96
C SER A 609 44.46 -1.92 35.58
N LEU A 610 43.44 -1.05 35.58
CA LEU A 610 43.09 -0.06 34.53
C LEU A 610 42.72 -0.48 33.09
N THR A 611 42.63 -1.76 32.72
CA THR A 611 42.26 -2.13 31.33
C THR A 611 41.01 -3.01 31.15
N ASN A 612 40.19 -3.24 32.18
CA ASN A 612 38.99 -4.08 32.08
C ASN A 612 37.67 -3.34 32.39
N LEU A 613 37.47 -2.14 31.83
CA LEU A 613 36.14 -1.51 31.83
C LEU A 613 35.25 -2.25 30.81
N SER A 614 34.10 -2.76 31.25
CA SER A 614 33.19 -3.54 30.41
C SER A 614 31.74 -3.11 30.64
N GLY A 615 30.94 -2.98 29.58
CA GLY A 615 29.52 -2.63 29.67
C GLY A 615 29.28 -1.17 30.07
N TYR A 616 28.35 -0.94 30.99
CA TYR A 616 27.93 0.43 31.38
C TYR A 616 28.96 1.21 32.20
N ASP A 617 30.10 0.60 32.54
CA ASP A 617 31.23 1.28 33.20
C ASP A 617 32.10 2.06 32.18
N LEU A 618 31.92 1.82 30.87
CA LEU A 618 32.56 2.60 29.80
C LEU A 618 31.95 4.01 29.69
N SER A 619 32.72 4.98 29.21
CA SER A 619 32.16 6.26 28.74
C SER A 619 31.51 6.10 27.37
N PHE A 620 30.62 7.03 26.99
CA PHE A 620 29.92 6.97 25.70
C PHE A 620 30.88 6.90 24.50
N ARG A 621 32.00 7.62 24.55
CA ARG A 621 33.04 7.56 23.50
C ARG A 621 33.78 6.23 23.46
N HIS A 622 34.17 5.70 24.63
CA HIS A 622 34.79 4.37 24.71
C HIS A 622 33.84 3.25 24.27
N ALA A 623 32.52 3.50 24.33
CA ALA A 623 31.48 2.60 23.84
C ALA A 623 31.21 2.70 22.33
N GLY A 624 32.00 3.46 21.57
CA GLY A 624 31.81 3.68 20.13
C GLY A 624 30.85 4.82 19.78
N GLY A 625 30.41 5.59 20.77
CA GLY A 625 29.69 6.84 20.58
C GLY A 625 30.57 7.92 19.94
N THR A 626 29.97 8.76 19.11
CA THR A 626 30.64 9.91 18.47
C THR A 626 29.89 11.18 18.84
N SER A 627 30.47 12.35 18.58
CA SER A 627 29.75 13.61 18.73
C SER A 627 28.47 13.66 17.88
N PHE A 628 28.45 13.04 16.70
CA PHE A 628 27.25 12.91 15.87
C PHE A 628 26.16 12.09 16.59
N HIS A 629 26.53 10.92 17.12
CA HIS A 629 25.61 10.07 17.88
C HIS A 629 25.07 10.80 19.13
N ALA A 630 25.90 11.57 19.82
CA ALA A 630 25.47 12.35 21.00
C ALA A 630 24.43 13.42 20.63
N ILE A 631 24.66 14.21 19.57
CA ILE A 631 23.70 15.22 19.09
C ILE A 631 22.36 14.56 18.77
N THR A 632 22.40 13.46 18.03
CA THR A 632 21.23 12.74 17.57
C THR A 632 20.44 12.10 18.72
N LEU A 633 21.12 11.47 19.69
CA LEU A 633 20.50 10.93 20.91
C LEU A 633 19.88 12.03 21.77
N CYS A 634 20.59 13.14 21.97
CA CYS A 634 20.05 14.30 22.70
C CYS A 634 18.83 14.89 22.01
N ARG A 635 18.77 14.91 20.68
CA ARG A 635 17.60 15.43 19.95
C ARG A 635 16.38 14.53 20.13
N GLU A 636 16.56 13.21 19.99
CA GLU A 636 15.47 12.24 20.14
C GLU A 636 14.99 12.12 21.59
N ILE A 637 15.91 12.05 22.55
CA ILE A 637 15.58 12.03 23.98
C ILE A 637 15.01 13.38 24.42
N GLY A 638 15.53 14.48 23.88
CA GLY A 638 15.08 15.84 24.16
C GLY A 638 13.63 16.09 23.79
N LEU A 639 13.07 15.40 22.78
CA LEU A 639 11.63 15.44 22.49
C LEU A 639 10.76 14.92 23.65
N GLN A 640 11.35 14.18 24.59
CA GLN A 640 10.69 13.67 25.79
C GLN A 640 11.01 14.50 27.04
N MET A 641 11.98 15.41 26.97
CA MET A 641 12.41 16.22 28.10
C MET A 641 11.63 17.54 28.14
N CYS A 642 11.19 17.95 29.33
CA CYS A 642 10.38 19.15 29.51
C CYS A 642 11.21 20.45 29.56
N ILE A 643 12.55 20.37 29.63
CA ILE A 643 13.44 21.49 29.96
C ILE A 643 14.69 21.47 29.06
N ASP A 644 14.94 22.57 28.33
CA ASP A 644 16.09 22.72 27.41
C ASP A 644 17.46 22.56 28.12
N ASP A 645 17.57 22.99 29.38
CA ASP A 645 18.79 22.84 30.18
C ASP A 645 19.16 21.36 30.46
N GLU A 646 18.16 20.46 30.60
CA GLU A 646 18.40 19.03 30.80
C GLU A 646 18.95 18.37 29.52
N GLN A 647 18.50 18.82 28.35
CA GLN A 647 19.02 18.36 27.06
C GLN A 647 20.49 18.76 26.87
N ARG A 648 20.84 19.99 27.25
CA ARG A 648 22.22 20.49 27.23
C ARG A 648 23.11 19.69 28.19
N HIS A 649 22.61 19.41 29.39
CA HIS A 649 23.35 18.61 30.37
C HIS A 649 23.57 17.16 29.89
N LEU A 650 22.56 16.53 29.27
CA LEU A 650 22.72 15.22 28.65
C LEU A 650 23.84 15.22 27.60
N PHE A 651 23.91 16.28 26.78
CA PHE A 651 24.92 16.40 25.75
C PHE A 651 26.34 16.52 26.33
N GLU A 652 26.51 17.32 27.39
CA GLU A 652 27.77 17.44 28.14
C GLU A 652 28.18 16.08 28.75
N LEU A 653 27.23 15.37 29.37
CA LEU A 653 27.47 14.05 29.95
C LEU A 653 27.88 12.99 28.91
N LEU A 654 27.31 13.03 27.70
CA LEU A 654 27.67 12.10 26.62
C LEU A 654 29.05 12.40 26.01
N LEU A 655 29.53 13.65 26.09
CA LEU A 655 30.84 14.03 25.56
C LEU A 655 31.99 13.89 26.56
N ASP A 656 31.70 13.85 27.85
CA ASP A 656 32.72 13.70 28.90
C ASP A 656 33.25 12.26 28.97
N GLU A 657 34.54 12.09 28.67
CA GLU A 657 35.21 10.79 28.68
C GLU A 657 35.37 10.19 30.08
N LYS A 658 35.18 10.99 31.14
CA LYS A 658 35.23 10.56 32.55
C LYS A 658 33.87 10.10 33.08
N VAL A 659 32.78 10.39 32.37
CA VAL A 659 31.43 10.02 32.78
C VAL A 659 31.08 8.63 32.23
N SER A 660 30.72 7.72 33.13
CA SER A 660 30.28 6.37 32.75
C SER A 660 28.86 6.36 32.16
N LEU A 661 28.57 5.42 31.27
CA LEU A 661 27.22 5.20 30.74
C LEU A 661 26.20 4.92 31.85
N ARG A 662 26.61 4.30 32.97
CA ARG A 662 25.76 4.13 34.16
C ARG A 662 25.33 5.47 34.75
N THR A 663 26.24 6.44 34.81
CA THR A 663 25.93 7.81 35.26
C THR A 663 24.94 8.49 34.31
N VAL A 664 25.11 8.31 32.99
CA VAL A 664 24.18 8.85 31.98
C VAL A 664 22.79 8.22 32.12
N LEU A 665 22.70 6.89 32.32
CA LEU A 665 21.41 6.21 32.54
C LEU A 665 20.71 6.67 33.83
N LEU A 666 21.46 6.88 34.91
CA LEU A 666 20.94 7.46 36.17
C LEU A 666 20.41 8.87 35.98
N PHE A 667 21.09 9.69 35.18
CA PHE A 667 20.60 11.02 34.81
C PHE A 667 19.26 10.92 34.06
N LEU A 668 19.14 10.01 33.09
CA LEU A 668 17.90 9.80 32.33
C LEU A 668 16.73 9.28 33.18
N ASP A 669 16.99 8.53 34.26
CA ASP A 669 15.95 8.08 35.20
C ASP A 669 15.40 9.22 36.09
N ASN A 670 16.21 10.27 36.33
CA ASN A 670 15.86 11.37 37.21
C ASN A 670 15.42 12.65 36.46
N ALA A 671 15.70 12.75 35.16
CA ALA A 671 15.26 13.86 34.33
C ALA A 671 13.73 13.96 34.27
N LYS A 672 13.18 15.17 34.22
CA LYS A 672 11.73 15.39 34.13
C LYS A 672 11.24 15.10 32.70
N LEU A 673 11.00 13.83 32.43
CA LEU A 673 10.41 13.37 31.18
C LEU A 673 8.89 13.62 31.17
N VAL A 674 8.33 13.96 30.00
CA VAL A 674 6.87 13.99 29.78
C VAL A 674 6.34 12.59 30.08
N THR A 675 5.51 12.45 31.11
CA THR A 675 4.98 11.15 31.57
C THR A 675 4.08 10.51 30.51
N GLN A 676 4.66 9.67 29.65
CA GLN A 676 3.96 8.54 29.05
C GLN A 676 4.12 7.35 30.00
N ASN A 677 3.11 7.12 30.85
CA ASN A 677 3.17 6.12 31.91
C ASN A 677 3.25 4.69 31.35
N THR A 678 4.45 4.12 31.37
CA THR A 678 4.66 2.67 31.52
C THR A 678 5.73 2.46 32.57
N LYS A 679 5.36 1.92 33.74
CA LYS A 679 6.22 1.02 34.52
C LYS A 679 5.40 0.30 35.60
N LEU A 680 5.27 -1.01 35.39
CA LEU A 680 5.00 -2.02 36.40
C LEU A 680 6.11 -2.02 37.45
N LYS A 681 5.77 -2.20 38.74
CA LYS A 681 6.72 -2.57 39.80
C LYS A 681 6.55 -4.05 40.15
N PRO A 682 7.63 -4.85 40.17
CA PRO A 682 7.61 -6.19 40.76
C PRO A 682 7.92 -6.12 42.26
N ILE A 683 7.23 -6.93 43.06
CA ILE A 683 7.63 -7.25 44.45
C ILE A 683 7.50 -8.76 44.64
N GLU A 684 8.59 -9.39 45.04
CA GLU A 684 8.73 -10.79 45.45
C GLU A 684 8.93 -10.84 46.99
N PRO A 685 8.92 -12.03 47.65
CA PRO A 685 7.89 -12.43 48.60
C PRO A 685 8.37 -12.39 50.07
N LEU A 686 7.43 -12.27 51.01
CA LEU A 686 7.67 -12.56 52.43
C LEU A 686 6.48 -13.31 53.05
N LEU A 687 6.74 -14.57 53.39
CA LEU A 687 5.97 -15.39 54.32
C LEU A 687 6.13 -14.85 55.74
N SER A 688 5.04 -14.71 56.50
CA SER A 688 4.74 -15.54 57.69
C SER A 688 3.77 -14.88 58.68
N SER A 689 2.80 -15.71 59.12
CA SER A 689 2.30 -15.88 60.49
C SER A 689 1.29 -14.89 61.13
N THR A 690 0.07 -15.45 61.31
CA THR A 690 -0.62 -15.75 62.60
C THR A 690 -1.60 -14.78 63.28
N VAL A 691 -2.80 -15.36 63.59
CA VAL A 691 -3.85 -15.09 64.63
C VAL A 691 -4.53 -13.71 64.63
N SER A 692 -5.83 -13.52 64.94
CA SER A 692 -6.79 -14.30 65.72
C SER A 692 -8.22 -13.87 65.40
N ALA A 693 -9.13 -14.84 65.46
CA ALA A 693 -10.56 -14.64 65.58
C ALA A 693 -10.95 -14.00 66.92
N ALA A 694 -12.07 -13.29 66.95
CA ALA A 694 -12.93 -13.18 68.13
C ALA A 694 -14.38 -13.00 67.67
N ALA A 695 -15.15 -14.08 67.84
CA ALA A 695 -16.59 -14.10 67.73
C ALA A 695 -17.22 -13.53 69.01
N GLY A 696 -18.36 -12.86 68.85
CA GLY A 696 -19.27 -12.51 69.94
C GLY A 696 -20.72 -12.69 69.47
N SER A 697 -21.34 -13.77 69.92
CA SER A 697 -22.79 -14.06 69.94
C SER A 697 -23.54 -12.96 70.72
N SER A 698 -24.85 -12.69 70.56
CA SER A 698 -25.96 -13.64 70.64
C SER A 698 -27.32 -12.99 70.33
N THR A 699 -28.12 -13.71 69.53
CA THR A 699 -29.59 -13.97 69.65
C THR A 699 -30.61 -12.82 69.78
N SER A 700 -31.50 -12.72 68.78
CA SER A 700 -32.96 -12.62 69.00
C SER A 700 -33.77 -13.10 67.79
N SER A 701 -34.57 -14.15 68.04
CA SER A 701 -35.88 -14.51 67.44
C SER A 701 -36.06 -14.54 65.92
N GLY A 702 -36.36 -15.74 65.41
CA GLY A 702 -36.48 -16.01 63.98
C GLY A 702 -37.78 -15.55 63.33
N LEU A 703 -37.64 -15.13 62.08
CA LEU A 703 -38.64 -15.31 61.03
C LEU A 703 -38.04 -16.34 60.07
N ILE A 704 -38.70 -17.49 59.92
CA ILE A 704 -38.35 -18.46 58.88
C ILE A 704 -38.76 -17.84 57.55
N ILE A 705 -37.80 -17.25 56.83
CA ILE A 705 -37.91 -17.01 55.39
C ILE A 705 -37.33 -18.26 54.73
N THR A 706 -38.20 -19.09 54.18
CA THR A 706 -37.83 -20.14 53.25
C THR A 706 -37.07 -19.50 52.09
N ARG A 707 -35.74 -19.70 52.04
CA ARG A 707 -34.95 -19.41 50.85
C ARG A 707 -35.46 -20.30 49.73
N PHE A 708 -36.16 -19.72 48.76
CA PHE A 708 -36.23 -20.32 47.43
C PHE A 708 -34.79 -20.36 46.89
N GLU A 709 -34.22 -21.55 46.78
CA GLU A 709 -33.00 -21.75 45.99
C GLU A 709 -33.33 -21.35 44.54
N LYS A 710 -32.65 -20.31 44.02
CA LYS A 710 -32.75 -19.98 42.59
C LYS A 710 -32.26 -21.20 41.79
N PRO A 711 -32.98 -21.62 40.73
CA PRO A 711 -32.55 -22.75 39.92
C PRO A 711 -31.16 -22.52 39.32
N ALA A 712 -30.31 -23.55 39.34
CA ALA A 712 -28.98 -23.49 38.75
C ALA A 712 -29.08 -23.47 37.22
N ILE A 713 -28.64 -22.37 36.59
CA ILE A 713 -28.55 -22.25 35.13
C ILE A 713 -27.55 -23.31 34.62
N HIS A 714 -28.02 -24.19 33.75
CA HIS A 714 -27.18 -25.15 33.04
C HIS A 714 -27.04 -24.69 31.60
N PHE A 715 -25.85 -24.83 31.02
CA PHE A 715 -25.61 -24.53 29.61
C PHE A 715 -25.22 -25.82 28.89
N GLN A 716 -25.95 -26.19 27.85
CA GLN A 716 -25.75 -27.44 27.11
C GLN A 716 -25.16 -27.17 25.73
N PHE A 717 -24.22 -28.01 25.32
CA PHE A 717 -23.72 -28.08 23.95
C PHE A 717 -24.67 -28.89 23.06
N TYR A 718 -25.02 -28.35 21.89
CA TYR A 718 -25.92 -29.00 20.93
C TYR A 718 -25.18 -29.57 19.72
N TRP A 719 -24.43 -28.74 19.00
CA TRP A 719 -23.70 -29.13 17.80
C TRP A 719 -22.55 -28.18 17.48
N LYS A 720 -21.63 -28.63 16.62
CA LYS A 720 -20.57 -27.78 16.03
C LYS A 720 -20.30 -28.12 14.57
N VAL A 721 -19.88 -27.13 13.79
CA VAL A 721 -19.59 -27.26 12.35
C VAL A 721 -18.20 -26.71 12.02
N ASN A 722 -17.40 -27.45 11.25
CA ASN A 722 -16.02 -27.09 10.91
C ASN A 722 -15.94 -26.24 9.63
N PHE A 723 -15.31 -25.06 9.72
CA PHE A 723 -15.07 -24.12 8.61
C PHE A 723 -13.65 -24.20 8.05
N ASN A 724 -12.83 -25.18 8.44
CA ASN A 724 -11.44 -25.43 8.01
C ASN A 724 -10.40 -24.37 8.39
N LYS A 725 -10.82 -23.16 8.77
CA LYS A 725 -10.00 -22.09 9.34
C LYS A 725 -10.80 -21.27 10.34
N CYS A 726 -10.12 -20.37 11.04
CA CYS A 726 -10.66 -19.43 12.01
C CYS A 726 -11.96 -18.75 11.57
N ILE A 727 -12.89 -18.62 12.52
CA ILE A 727 -14.16 -17.91 12.39
C ILE A 727 -14.11 -16.65 13.25
N ASP A 728 -13.72 -15.53 12.62
CA ASP A 728 -13.66 -14.21 13.28
C ASP A 728 -14.87 -13.33 12.92
N SER A 729 -15.63 -13.69 11.87
CA SER A 729 -16.87 -13.00 11.49
C SER A 729 -17.93 -13.16 12.57
N PRO A 730 -18.62 -12.08 12.99
CA PRO A 730 -19.82 -12.19 13.81
C PRO A 730 -20.89 -13.09 13.15
N VAL A 731 -21.62 -13.83 13.97
CA VAL A 731 -22.72 -14.71 13.50
C VAL A 731 -23.98 -13.88 13.25
N ALA A 732 -24.64 -14.09 12.11
CA ALA A 732 -25.87 -13.41 11.74
C ALA A 732 -27.06 -14.37 11.76
N PRO A 733 -28.10 -14.14 12.59
CA PRO A 733 -29.32 -14.94 12.57
C PRO A 733 -30.32 -14.41 11.54
N PHE A 734 -31.17 -15.29 11.04
CA PHE A 734 -32.37 -14.94 10.29
C PHE A 734 -33.59 -15.70 10.84
N ASP A 735 -34.56 -14.95 11.36
CA ASP A 735 -35.90 -15.44 11.76
C ASP A 735 -35.88 -16.71 12.64
N SER A 736 -34.87 -16.85 13.49
CA SER A 736 -34.62 -18.07 14.31
C SER A 736 -34.42 -19.38 13.55
N ARG A 737 -34.49 -19.39 12.21
CA ARG A 737 -34.38 -20.58 11.35
C ARG A 737 -32.94 -20.84 10.90
N TYR A 738 -32.22 -19.77 10.58
CA TYR A 738 -30.88 -19.87 10.03
C TYR A 738 -29.88 -19.01 10.77
N VAL A 739 -28.62 -19.47 10.77
CA VAL A 739 -27.45 -18.63 11.07
C VAL A 739 -26.51 -18.66 9.89
N CYS A 740 -25.98 -17.49 9.52
CA CYS A 740 -24.98 -17.36 8.46
C CYS A 740 -23.69 -16.75 9.03
N VAL A 741 -22.56 -17.32 8.66
CA VAL A 741 -21.24 -16.86 9.13
C VAL A 741 -20.15 -17.13 8.09
N GLY A 742 -19.20 -16.21 8.00
CA GLY A 742 -18.00 -16.31 7.16
C GLY A 742 -16.75 -16.73 7.92
N ALA A 743 -15.75 -17.24 7.21
CA ALA A 743 -14.48 -17.69 7.81
C ALA A 743 -13.24 -17.31 6.98
N HIS A 744 -12.07 -17.48 7.59
CA HIS A 744 -10.76 -17.26 6.92
C HIS A 744 -10.43 -18.31 5.85
N SER A 745 -11.21 -19.39 5.79
CA SER A 745 -11.16 -20.40 4.73
C SER A 745 -11.87 -19.95 3.46
N LYS A 746 -12.41 -18.72 3.46
CA LYS A 746 -13.22 -18.14 2.39
C LYS A 746 -14.62 -18.77 2.27
N LEU A 747 -14.96 -19.65 3.21
CA LEU A 747 -16.27 -20.26 3.29
C LEU A 747 -17.26 -19.31 3.97
N LEU A 748 -18.41 -19.13 3.33
CA LEU A 748 -19.61 -18.55 3.88
C LEU A 748 -20.66 -19.65 3.94
N ARG A 749 -21.23 -19.90 5.12
CA ARG A 749 -22.24 -20.96 5.28
C ARG A 749 -23.48 -20.46 5.94
N THR A 750 -24.61 -20.92 5.43
CA THR A 750 -25.92 -20.81 6.07
C THR A 750 -26.27 -22.16 6.68
N LEU A 751 -26.55 -22.19 7.98
CA LEU A 751 -26.83 -23.40 8.74
C LEU A 751 -28.19 -23.30 9.41
N ASP A 752 -28.87 -24.43 9.55
CA ASP A 752 -30.07 -24.57 10.37
C ASP A 752 -29.72 -24.38 11.85
N THR A 753 -30.47 -23.52 12.55
CA THR A 753 -30.26 -23.18 13.97
C THR A 753 -30.45 -24.38 14.90
N LEU A 754 -31.35 -25.30 14.56
CA LEU A 754 -31.69 -26.42 15.42
C LEU A 754 -30.68 -27.57 15.31
N THR A 755 -30.29 -27.92 14.09
CA THR A 755 -29.55 -29.14 13.76
C THR A 755 -28.09 -28.89 13.38
N GLY A 756 -27.75 -27.65 12.99
CA GLY A 756 -26.43 -27.33 12.42
C GLY A 756 -26.25 -27.88 10.99
N GLN A 757 -27.30 -28.42 10.37
CA GLN A 757 -27.22 -28.88 8.98
C GLN A 757 -26.99 -27.71 8.03
N GLU A 758 -26.12 -27.95 7.06
CA GLU A 758 -25.76 -26.97 6.04
C GLU A 758 -26.91 -26.77 5.05
N GLN A 759 -27.41 -25.55 4.96
CA GLN A 759 -28.39 -25.14 3.95
C GLN A 759 -27.68 -24.75 2.65
N SER A 760 -26.60 -23.97 2.76
CA SER A 760 -25.74 -23.63 1.62
C SER A 760 -24.32 -23.31 2.06
N THR A 761 -23.37 -23.48 1.12
CA THR A 761 -21.98 -23.04 1.23
C THR A 761 -21.57 -22.27 -0.01
N ILE A 762 -20.92 -21.13 0.20
CA ILE A 762 -20.28 -20.32 -0.83
C ILE A 762 -18.78 -20.23 -0.52
N LYS A 763 -17.94 -20.29 -1.55
CA LYS A 763 -16.51 -20.01 -1.43
C LYS A 763 -16.19 -18.70 -2.15
N LEU A 764 -15.94 -17.64 -1.39
CA LEU A 764 -15.56 -16.33 -1.93
C LEU A 764 -14.06 -16.27 -2.29
N PRO A 765 -13.60 -15.26 -3.05
CA PRO A 765 -12.20 -15.14 -3.46
C PRO A 765 -11.22 -14.94 -2.29
N ASP A 766 -11.68 -14.35 -1.18
CA ASP A 766 -10.87 -14.09 0.02
C ASP A 766 -11.63 -14.31 1.34
N ARG A 767 -10.97 -14.06 2.47
CA ARG A 767 -11.51 -14.23 3.83
C ARG A 767 -12.71 -13.32 4.08
N ILE A 768 -13.55 -13.76 5.02
CA ILE A 768 -14.79 -13.08 5.40
C ILE A 768 -14.76 -12.87 6.91
N GLU A 769 -14.66 -11.61 7.34
CA GLU A 769 -14.76 -11.21 8.75
C GLU A 769 -15.92 -10.21 8.99
N CYS A 770 -16.63 -9.85 7.92
CA CYS A 770 -17.76 -8.95 7.95
C CYS A 770 -19.03 -9.72 8.36
N LYS A 771 -19.82 -9.15 9.28
CA LYS A 771 -21.13 -9.72 9.65
C LYS A 771 -22.07 -9.71 8.44
N VAL A 772 -22.77 -10.82 8.20
CA VAL A 772 -23.78 -10.94 7.14
C VAL A 772 -25.00 -10.07 7.47
N THR A 773 -25.54 -9.40 6.47
CA THR A 773 -26.78 -8.63 6.57
C THR A 773 -27.85 -9.29 5.70
N PHE A 774 -28.91 -9.79 6.33
CA PHE A 774 -30.07 -10.32 5.61
C PHE A 774 -30.99 -9.19 5.18
N LEU A 775 -31.37 -9.19 3.90
CA LEU A 775 -32.39 -8.29 3.34
C LEU A 775 -33.75 -9.01 3.25
N SER A 776 -33.71 -10.30 2.96
CA SER A 776 -34.86 -11.21 2.98
C SER A 776 -34.37 -12.65 3.17
N GLU A 777 -35.29 -13.62 3.20
CA GLU A 777 -34.94 -15.04 3.25
C GLU A 777 -34.12 -15.50 2.02
N GLN A 778 -34.30 -14.84 0.88
CA GLN A 778 -33.67 -15.20 -0.40
C GLN A 778 -32.54 -14.24 -0.80
N LEU A 779 -32.25 -13.22 -0.01
CA LEU A 779 -31.22 -12.24 -0.30
C LEU A 779 -30.52 -11.80 0.97
N ALA A 780 -29.22 -12.06 1.04
CA ALA A 780 -28.33 -11.50 2.02
C ALA A 780 -27.11 -10.88 1.33
N MET A 781 -26.40 -10.04 2.07
CA MET A 781 -25.17 -9.41 1.62
C MET A 781 -24.04 -9.55 2.63
N VAL A 782 -22.81 -9.63 2.12
CA VAL A 782 -21.61 -9.71 2.94
C VAL A 782 -20.43 -9.03 2.24
N GLY A 783 -19.61 -8.34 3.03
CA GLY A 783 -18.33 -7.80 2.55
C GLY A 783 -17.23 -8.85 2.60
N CYS A 784 -16.33 -8.82 1.61
CA CYS A 784 -15.17 -9.71 1.55
C CYS A 784 -13.86 -8.91 1.55
N TYR A 785 -12.76 -9.59 1.92
CA TYR A 785 -11.43 -8.99 1.92
C TYR A 785 -10.85 -8.71 0.54
N ASP A 786 -11.41 -9.34 -0.49
CA ASP A 786 -11.11 -8.98 -1.86
C ASP A 786 -11.61 -7.56 -2.20
N GLY A 787 -12.37 -6.92 -1.32
CA GLY A 787 -12.89 -5.57 -1.55
C GLY A 787 -14.14 -5.52 -2.40
N CYS A 788 -14.86 -6.64 -2.52
CA CYS A 788 -16.18 -6.72 -3.13
C CYS A 788 -17.29 -6.90 -2.08
N LEU A 789 -18.42 -6.26 -2.32
CA LEU A 789 -19.69 -6.57 -1.65
C LEU A 789 -20.43 -7.62 -2.48
N TYR A 790 -20.82 -8.73 -1.85
CA TYR A 790 -21.54 -9.82 -2.50
C TYR A 790 -22.99 -9.85 -2.04
N GLY A 791 -23.92 -9.89 -3.00
CA GLY A 791 -25.32 -10.24 -2.77
C GLY A 791 -25.55 -11.70 -3.17
N PHE A 792 -26.13 -12.49 -2.29
CA PHE A 792 -26.30 -13.93 -2.49
C PHE A 792 -27.62 -14.43 -1.91
N ASN A 793 -28.05 -15.59 -2.41
CA ASN A 793 -29.20 -16.30 -1.85
C ASN A 793 -28.74 -17.24 -0.72
N PRO A 794 -29.18 -17.02 0.55
CA PRO A 794 -28.73 -17.82 1.69
C PRO A 794 -29.16 -19.28 1.65
N LEU A 795 -30.23 -19.62 0.93
CA LEU A 795 -30.77 -20.97 0.85
C LEU A 795 -30.07 -21.80 -0.24
N THR A 796 -29.70 -21.17 -1.36
CA THR A 796 -29.10 -21.89 -2.50
C THR A 796 -27.59 -21.71 -2.63
N GLY A 797 -27.02 -20.67 -2.01
CA GLY A 797 -25.62 -20.29 -2.18
C GLY A 797 -25.32 -19.56 -3.49
N ALA A 798 -26.32 -19.24 -4.30
CA ALA A 798 -26.12 -18.54 -5.57
C ALA A 798 -25.69 -17.08 -5.34
N ILE A 799 -24.59 -16.65 -5.96
CA ILE A 799 -24.21 -15.24 -6.05
C ILE A 799 -25.15 -14.57 -7.05
N LEU A 800 -25.91 -13.57 -6.59
CA LEU A 800 -26.89 -12.84 -7.38
C LEU A 800 -26.25 -11.63 -8.05
N TRP A 801 -25.36 -10.95 -7.33
CA TRP A 801 -24.60 -9.80 -7.81
C TRP A 801 -23.35 -9.58 -6.95
N ASN A 802 -22.39 -8.85 -7.48
CA ASN A 802 -21.25 -8.34 -6.70
C ASN A 802 -20.88 -6.93 -7.18
N VAL A 803 -20.35 -6.11 -6.27
CA VAL A 803 -19.90 -4.75 -6.56
C VAL A 803 -18.50 -4.55 -6.02
N GLU A 804 -17.59 -4.04 -6.85
CA GLU A 804 -16.23 -3.69 -6.44
C GLU A 804 -16.26 -2.40 -5.61
N ILE A 805 -15.91 -2.52 -4.33
CA ILE A 805 -15.80 -1.40 -3.39
C ILE A 805 -14.37 -0.83 -3.41
N GLY A 806 -13.36 -1.62 -3.80
CA GLY A 806 -11.97 -1.19 -3.99
C GLY A 806 -11.05 -1.37 -2.78
N GLY A 807 -11.53 -1.98 -1.69
CA GLY A 807 -10.69 -2.31 -0.53
C GLY A 807 -11.43 -3.21 0.46
N MET A 808 -10.69 -4.00 1.25
CA MET A 808 -11.26 -5.01 2.16
C MET A 808 -12.38 -4.46 3.03
N ILE A 809 -13.44 -5.25 3.23
CA ILE A 809 -14.64 -4.84 3.95
C ILE A 809 -14.73 -5.62 5.26
N LYS A 810 -14.71 -4.88 6.38
CA LYS A 810 -14.84 -5.44 7.74
C LYS A 810 -16.08 -4.92 8.46
N ALA A 811 -16.43 -3.65 8.22
CA ALA A 811 -17.65 -3.05 8.72
C ALA A 811 -18.87 -3.77 8.14
N GLN A 812 -19.91 -3.98 8.94
CA GLN A 812 -21.16 -4.57 8.48
C GLN A 812 -21.85 -3.60 7.50
N PRO A 813 -22.14 -4.01 6.25
CA PRO A 813 -22.98 -3.21 5.37
C PRO A 813 -24.41 -3.22 5.87
N PHE A 814 -25.14 -2.11 5.76
CA PHE A 814 -26.55 -2.08 6.14
C PHE A 814 -27.43 -1.59 5.00
N LEU A 815 -28.67 -2.08 5.01
CA LEU A 815 -29.76 -1.59 4.18
C LEU A 815 -30.45 -0.47 4.96
N SER A 816 -30.59 0.71 4.36
CA SER A 816 -31.28 1.83 4.99
C SER A 816 -32.72 1.47 5.34
N SER A 817 -33.26 2.11 6.36
CA SER A 817 -34.60 1.85 6.87
C SER A 817 -35.72 2.10 5.84
N ASP A 818 -35.46 2.91 4.81
CA ASP A 818 -36.36 3.12 3.68
C ASP A 818 -36.26 2.03 2.59
N GLY A 819 -35.34 1.07 2.74
CA GLY A 819 -35.09 -0.03 1.82
C GLY A 819 -34.39 0.35 0.53
N SER A 820 -34.03 1.62 0.32
CA SER A 820 -33.61 2.11 -1.00
C SER A 820 -32.08 2.20 -1.17
N ARG A 821 -31.31 2.17 -0.08
CA ARG A 821 -29.86 2.37 -0.09
C ARG A 821 -29.11 1.28 0.68
N ILE A 822 -27.94 0.92 0.18
CA ILE A 822 -26.97 0.08 0.88
C ILE A 822 -25.75 0.95 1.20
N VAL A 823 -25.33 1.00 2.46
CA VAL A 823 -24.11 1.72 2.85
C VAL A 823 -23.03 0.73 3.25
N VAL A 824 -21.85 0.92 2.67
CA VAL A 824 -20.67 0.08 2.89
C VAL A 824 -19.51 0.96 3.32
N CYS A 825 -18.80 0.53 4.37
CA CYS A 825 -17.56 1.15 4.79
C CYS A 825 -16.39 0.16 4.60
N SER A 826 -15.24 0.64 4.14
CA SER A 826 -14.14 -0.24 3.69
C SER A 826 -12.75 0.31 4.04
N TYR A 827 -11.74 -0.44 3.62
CA TYR A 827 -10.33 -0.09 3.72
C TYR A 827 -9.77 0.52 2.43
N ALA A 828 -10.63 0.85 1.47
CA ALA A 828 -10.19 1.53 0.26
C ALA A 828 -9.53 2.88 0.60
N GLU A 829 -8.41 3.15 -0.05
CA GLU A 829 -7.60 4.34 0.22
C GLU A 829 -8.27 5.62 -0.28
N ASP A 830 -8.92 5.53 -1.45
CA ASP A 830 -9.53 6.66 -2.16
C ASP A 830 -10.85 7.10 -1.53
N TYR A 831 -11.77 6.17 -1.28
CA TYR A 831 -13.06 6.38 -0.64
C TYR A 831 -13.29 5.21 0.32
N ASN A 832 -13.63 5.49 1.56
CA ASN A 832 -13.85 4.46 2.57
C ASN A 832 -15.32 4.34 2.97
N VAL A 833 -16.21 5.11 2.34
CA VAL A 833 -17.67 5.04 2.48
C VAL A 833 -18.29 5.06 1.09
N MET A 834 -19.18 4.13 0.81
CA MET A 834 -19.94 4.06 -0.43
C MET A 834 -21.41 3.78 -0.17
N CYS A 835 -22.27 4.50 -0.86
CA CYS A 835 -23.72 4.30 -0.85
C CYS A 835 -24.19 3.82 -2.22
N LEU A 836 -24.92 2.72 -2.24
CA LEU A 836 -25.44 2.05 -3.43
C LEU A 836 -26.96 2.09 -3.44
N SER A 837 -27.58 2.06 -4.61
CA SER A 837 -29.01 1.80 -4.75
C SER A 837 -29.32 0.33 -4.50
N THR A 838 -30.37 0.02 -3.75
CA THR A 838 -30.73 -1.38 -3.47
C THR A 838 -31.15 -2.15 -4.72
N GLU A 839 -31.85 -1.50 -5.66
CA GLU A 839 -32.42 -2.14 -6.86
C GLU A 839 -31.34 -2.54 -7.87
N ARG A 840 -30.44 -1.60 -8.22
CA ARG A 840 -29.47 -1.76 -9.32
C ARG A 840 -28.02 -1.86 -8.85
N GLN A 841 -27.78 -1.73 -7.54
CA GLN A 841 -26.46 -1.68 -6.94
C GLN A 841 -25.55 -0.61 -7.59
N GLN A 842 -26.18 0.47 -8.06
CA GLN A 842 -25.48 1.62 -8.65
C GLN A 842 -24.98 2.51 -7.53
N VAL A 843 -23.76 3.02 -7.67
CA VAL A 843 -23.24 3.95 -6.67
C VAL A 843 -23.99 5.27 -6.76
N LEU A 844 -24.64 5.63 -5.67
CA LEU A 844 -25.35 6.90 -5.50
C LEU A 844 -24.36 8.01 -5.16
N TRP A 845 -23.48 7.72 -4.20
CA TRP A 845 -22.37 8.58 -3.81
C TRP A 845 -21.28 7.74 -3.12
N CYS A 846 -20.04 8.20 -3.18
CA CYS A 846 -18.92 7.63 -2.42
C CYS A 846 -18.04 8.75 -1.92
N MET A 847 -17.36 8.54 -0.80
CA MET A 847 -16.53 9.58 -0.21
C MET A 847 -15.46 9.04 0.73
N ARG A 848 -14.54 9.93 1.10
CA ARG A 848 -13.53 9.69 2.11
C ARG A 848 -13.87 10.42 3.40
N ILE A 849 -14.01 9.67 4.48
CA ILE A 849 -14.11 10.18 5.86
C ILE A 849 -12.79 9.86 6.57
N GLY A 850 -12.12 10.88 7.12
CA GLY A 850 -10.84 10.71 7.82
C GLY A 850 -9.66 10.32 6.90
N LYS A 851 -8.52 9.98 7.51
CA LYS A 851 -7.28 9.60 6.81
C LYS A 851 -7.05 8.08 6.76
N LYS A 852 -7.71 7.29 7.62
CA LYS A 852 -7.56 5.83 7.66
C LYS A 852 -8.86 5.10 7.32
N ALA A 853 -8.77 3.79 7.15
CA ALA A 853 -9.90 2.91 6.87
C ALA A 853 -10.99 2.95 7.97
N ILE A 854 -12.15 2.38 7.66
CA ILE A 854 -13.25 2.22 8.62
C ILE A 854 -13.41 0.74 8.97
N PHE A 855 -13.22 0.42 10.25
CA PHE A 855 -13.51 -0.90 10.81
C PHE A 855 -14.91 -0.94 11.42
N ALA A 856 -15.26 0.09 12.18
CA ALA A 856 -16.53 0.20 12.89
C ALA A 856 -17.71 0.17 11.91
N SER A 857 -18.76 -0.58 12.26
CA SER A 857 -19.98 -0.59 11.45
C SER A 857 -20.70 0.75 11.61
N PRO A 858 -21.18 1.37 10.52
CA PRO A 858 -21.89 2.65 10.60
C PRO A 858 -23.21 2.53 11.37
N LEU A 859 -23.60 3.61 12.06
CA LEU A 859 -24.87 3.69 12.80
C LEU A 859 -25.89 4.53 12.02
N GLU A 860 -26.97 3.91 11.57
CA GLU A 860 -28.08 4.62 10.92
C GLU A 860 -28.88 5.46 11.93
N LEU A 861 -29.18 6.71 11.54
CA LEU A 861 -30.13 7.59 12.19
C LEU A 861 -31.38 7.68 11.29
N ALA A 862 -32.23 6.66 11.34
CA ALA A 862 -33.31 6.45 10.37
C ALA A 862 -34.26 7.65 10.22
N LYS A 863 -34.63 8.30 11.33
CA LYS A 863 -35.53 9.47 11.34
C LYS A 863 -34.92 10.68 10.63
N ASP A 864 -33.60 10.81 10.67
CA ASP A 864 -32.88 11.97 10.13
C ASP A 864 -32.29 11.70 8.74
N GLN A 865 -32.47 10.48 8.20
CA GLN A 865 -31.82 10.03 6.96
C GLN A 865 -30.32 10.32 6.98
N ALA A 866 -29.68 10.02 8.11
CA ALA A 866 -28.26 10.27 8.33
C ALA A 866 -27.57 9.02 8.89
N VAL A 867 -26.23 9.05 8.91
CA VAL A 867 -25.40 7.96 9.43
C VAL A 867 -24.24 8.52 10.22
N ILE A 868 -23.92 7.89 11.35
CA ILE A 868 -22.72 8.15 12.14
C ILE A 868 -21.63 7.17 11.73
N ILE A 869 -20.45 7.69 11.41
CA ILE A 869 -19.30 6.93 10.92
C ILE A 869 -18.10 7.23 11.81
N CYS A 870 -17.39 6.19 12.24
CA CYS A 870 -16.16 6.30 13.03
C CYS A 870 -14.97 5.66 12.29
N THR A 871 -13.80 6.29 12.37
CA THR A 871 -12.62 5.94 11.55
C THR A 871 -11.43 5.47 12.39
N LEU A 872 -10.50 4.75 11.75
CA LEU A 872 -9.27 4.27 12.39
C LEU A 872 -8.21 5.36 12.64
N ASP A 873 -8.43 6.61 12.20
CA ASP A 873 -7.59 7.75 12.58
C ASP A 873 -8.24 8.65 13.64
N GLY A 874 -9.25 8.13 14.33
CA GLY A 874 -9.92 8.81 15.45
C GLY A 874 -10.93 9.86 15.03
N GLY A 875 -11.28 9.97 13.75
CA GLY A 875 -12.36 10.82 13.28
C GLY A 875 -13.74 10.16 13.46
N TYR A 876 -14.76 10.95 13.79
CA TYR A 876 -16.16 10.53 13.71
C TYR A 876 -17.02 11.65 13.11
N ALA A 877 -18.02 11.28 12.32
CA ALA A 877 -18.79 12.23 11.52
C ALA A 877 -20.25 11.81 11.37
N ARG A 878 -21.12 12.80 11.17
CA ARG A 878 -22.49 12.61 10.70
C ARG A 878 -22.57 12.94 9.23
N VAL A 879 -23.10 11.99 8.45
CA VAL A 879 -23.20 12.07 7.00
C VAL A 879 -24.65 11.87 6.58
N SER A 880 -25.13 12.69 5.66
CA SER A 880 -26.44 12.53 5.02
C SER A 880 -26.48 11.28 4.14
N LEU A 881 -27.52 10.44 4.30
CA LEU A 881 -27.73 9.28 3.44
C LEU A 881 -28.18 9.66 2.02
N LEU A 882 -28.76 10.85 1.86
CA LEU A 882 -29.35 11.28 0.59
C LEU A 882 -28.27 11.58 -0.46
N ASP A 883 -27.21 12.27 -0.05
CA ASP A 883 -26.21 12.86 -0.96
C ASP A 883 -24.76 12.70 -0.49
N GLY A 884 -24.52 12.09 0.67
CA GLY A 884 -23.17 11.93 1.23
C GLY A 884 -22.58 13.23 1.80
N SER A 885 -23.38 14.29 1.98
CA SER A 885 -22.90 15.53 2.59
C SER A 885 -22.51 15.31 4.06
N VAL A 886 -21.32 15.79 4.45
CA VAL A 886 -20.87 15.78 5.85
C VAL A 886 -21.52 16.93 6.58
N GLN A 887 -22.38 16.61 7.55
CA GLN A 887 -23.06 17.62 8.36
C GLN A 887 -22.13 18.17 9.44
N TRP A 888 -21.34 17.30 10.07
CA TRP A 888 -20.25 17.67 10.97
C TRP A 888 -19.23 16.53 11.05
N MET A 889 -18.01 16.88 11.47
CA MET A 889 -16.92 15.93 11.73
C MET A 889 -16.08 16.41 12.90
N HIS A 890 -15.74 15.47 13.78
CA HIS A 890 -14.87 15.69 14.93
C HIS A 890 -13.72 14.68 14.93
N LYS A 891 -12.71 14.93 15.76
CA LYS A 891 -11.53 14.08 15.85
C LYS A 891 -11.07 13.89 17.28
N CYS A 892 -11.00 12.62 17.70
CA CYS A 892 -10.36 12.15 18.91
C CYS A 892 -8.89 11.76 18.65
N LYS A 893 -8.17 11.39 19.71
CA LYS A 893 -6.72 11.12 19.63
C LYS A 893 -6.45 9.72 19.08
N GLU A 894 -7.35 8.78 19.37
CA GLU A 894 -7.13 7.35 19.18
C GLU A 894 -8.16 6.74 18.20
N PRO A 895 -7.84 5.59 17.56
CA PRO A 895 -8.72 4.95 16.59
C PRO A 895 -10.07 4.49 17.17
N PHE A 896 -11.08 4.34 16.31
CA PHE A 896 -12.34 3.67 16.63
C PHE A 896 -12.44 2.29 15.97
N PHE A 897 -12.45 1.23 16.78
CA PHE A 897 -12.80 -0.13 16.34
C PHE A 897 -14.25 -0.49 16.70
N ALA A 898 -14.73 0.02 17.84
CA ALA A 898 -16.09 -0.20 18.29
C ALA A 898 -17.11 0.48 17.37
N SER A 899 -18.15 -0.26 16.98
CA SER A 899 -19.29 0.32 16.26
C SER A 899 -20.08 1.26 17.19
N PRO A 900 -20.40 2.50 16.78
CA PRO A 900 -21.22 3.40 17.57
C PRO A 900 -22.65 2.86 17.74
N VAL A 901 -23.30 3.23 18.84
CA VAL A 901 -24.67 2.80 19.17
C VAL A 901 -25.53 3.99 19.57
N LEU A 902 -26.79 4.00 19.16
CA LEU A 902 -27.77 5.00 19.59
C LEU A 902 -28.35 4.59 20.96
N LEU A 903 -28.58 5.53 21.87
CA LEU A 903 -29.20 5.22 23.15
C LEU A 903 -30.71 4.95 22.98
N ASP A 904 -31.18 3.80 23.46
CA ASP A 904 -32.60 3.42 23.42
C ASP A 904 -33.53 4.46 24.08
N SER A 905 -33.06 5.13 25.14
CA SER A 905 -33.81 6.12 25.90
C SER A 905 -33.82 7.51 25.28
N SER A 906 -32.91 7.80 24.35
CA SER A 906 -32.78 9.10 23.70
C SER A 906 -32.22 9.00 22.30
N ALA A 907 -33.03 9.36 21.30
CA ALA A 907 -32.61 9.43 19.91
C ALA A 907 -31.62 10.58 19.61
N THR A 908 -31.29 11.42 20.59
CA THR A 908 -30.37 12.56 20.42
C THR A 908 -28.96 12.27 20.92
N ILE A 909 -28.69 11.10 21.50
CA ILE A 909 -27.37 10.76 22.04
C ILE A 909 -26.91 9.42 21.48
N PHE A 910 -25.70 9.39 20.93
CA PHE A 910 -25.02 8.16 20.54
C PHE A 910 -23.78 7.94 21.40
N VAL A 911 -23.35 6.68 21.52
CA VAL A 911 -22.16 6.29 22.28
C VAL A 911 -21.14 5.67 21.33
N CYS A 912 -19.88 6.07 21.47
CA CYS A 912 -18.74 5.50 20.74
C CYS A 912 -17.55 5.28 21.67
N ALA A 913 -16.58 4.45 21.25
CA ALA A 913 -15.41 4.14 22.09
C ALA A 913 -14.09 4.17 21.32
N GLU A 914 -13.14 4.96 21.81
CA GLU A 914 -11.74 4.96 21.38
C GLU A 914 -11.03 3.68 21.83
N VAL A 915 -10.08 3.20 21.03
CA VAL A 915 -9.27 2.02 21.38
C VAL A 915 -8.56 2.20 22.72
N ALA A 916 -8.11 3.39 23.09
CA ALA A 916 -7.42 3.63 24.37
C ALA A 916 -8.34 3.68 25.60
N GLY A 917 -9.45 2.94 25.57
CA GLY A 917 -10.31 2.74 26.73
C GLY A 917 -11.29 3.86 27.02
N ARG A 918 -11.48 4.84 26.12
CA ARG A 918 -12.41 5.96 26.36
C ARG A 918 -13.75 5.72 25.70
N VAL A 919 -14.82 5.73 26.48
CA VAL A 919 -16.21 5.63 26.01
C VAL A 919 -16.86 7.00 26.11
N HIS A 920 -17.35 7.52 24.99
CA HIS A 920 -17.92 8.86 24.88
C HIS A 920 -19.42 8.80 24.61
N ALA A 921 -20.22 9.52 25.39
CA ALA A 921 -21.60 9.86 25.05
C ALA A 921 -21.59 11.19 24.31
N CYS A 922 -22.14 11.23 23.11
CA CYS A 922 -22.06 12.36 22.19
C CYS A 922 -23.46 12.79 21.74
N ASP A 923 -23.65 14.10 21.60
CA ASP A 923 -24.87 14.64 20.99
C ASP A 923 -24.90 14.35 19.48
N VAL A 924 -26.02 13.84 18.97
CA VAL A 924 -26.18 13.46 17.56
C VAL A 924 -26.15 14.68 16.63
N ASN A 925 -26.65 15.83 17.07
CA ASN A 925 -26.82 16.99 16.18
C ASN A 925 -25.55 17.80 15.99
N SER A 926 -24.76 17.96 17.06
CA SER A 926 -23.52 18.72 17.08
C SER A 926 -22.27 17.86 17.02
N GLY A 927 -22.36 16.58 17.40
CA GLY A 927 -21.21 15.69 17.60
C GLY A 927 -20.40 16.00 18.86
N GLN A 928 -20.85 16.93 19.71
CA GLN A 928 -20.15 17.31 20.93
C GLN A 928 -20.15 16.15 21.94
N ILE A 929 -18.99 15.87 22.53
CA ILE A 929 -18.86 14.92 23.63
C ILE A 929 -19.50 15.52 24.88
N LEU A 930 -20.52 14.85 25.41
CA LEU A 930 -21.27 15.25 26.60
C LEU A 930 -20.69 14.62 27.87
N ALA A 931 -20.25 13.36 27.79
CA ALA A 931 -19.64 12.64 28.90
C ALA A 931 -18.60 11.65 28.39
N THR A 932 -17.60 11.34 29.22
CA THR A 932 -16.57 10.33 28.92
C THR A 932 -16.31 9.45 30.13
N HIS A 933 -16.25 8.15 29.92
CA HIS A 933 -15.73 7.18 30.89
C HIS A 933 -14.41 6.59 30.38
N ALA A 934 -13.47 6.32 31.27
CA ALA A 934 -12.18 5.71 30.94
C ALA A 934 -12.08 4.33 31.61
N ALA A 935 -11.96 3.28 30.79
CA ALA A 935 -11.60 1.93 31.18
C ALA A 935 -10.09 1.81 31.44
N GLU A 936 -9.65 0.69 32.02
CA GLU A 936 -8.26 0.47 32.43
C GLU A 936 -7.38 -0.12 31.31
N GLY A 937 -7.99 -0.57 30.21
CA GLY A 937 -7.32 -1.10 29.04
C GLY A 937 -7.97 -0.69 27.72
N ASN A 938 -7.48 -1.29 26.63
CA ASN A 938 -8.00 -1.01 25.30
C ASN A 938 -9.34 -1.70 25.01
N ILE A 939 -10.20 -1.02 24.24
CA ILE A 939 -11.52 -1.51 23.83
C ILE A 939 -11.49 -1.87 22.34
N PHE A 940 -11.69 -3.15 22.03
CA PHE A 940 -11.86 -3.65 20.65
C PHE A 940 -13.28 -4.17 20.37
N SER A 941 -14.03 -4.51 21.42
CA SER A 941 -15.43 -4.91 21.29
C SER A 941 -16.29 -3.71 20.87
N SER A 942 -17.36 -3.96 20.11
CA SER A 942 -18.40 -2.93 19.94
C SER A 942 -19.21 -2.75 21.23
N LEU A 943 -20.05 -1.72 21.25
CA LEU A 943 -20.89 -1.39 22.41
C LEU A 943 -22.25 -2.08 22.29
N VAL A 944 -22.87 -2.40 23.41
CA VAL A 944 -24.27 -2.85 23.49
C VAL A 944 -25.04 -1.98 24.47
N VAL A 945 -26.24 -1.57 24.10
CA VAL A 945 -27.13 -0.78 24.95
C VAL A 945 -28.37 -1.57 25.34
N LYS A 946 -28.88 -1.30 26.54
CA LYS A 946 -30.17 -1.84 27.01
C LYS A 946 -30.84 -0.90 27.98
N ALA A 947 -32.03 -0.43 27.65
CA ALA A 947 -32.88 0.25 28.61
C ALA A 947 -33.40 -0.73 29.69
N PRO A 948 -33.39 -0.34 30.98
CA PRO A 948 -34.03 -1.11 32.03
C PRO A 948 -35.56 -1.19 31.79
N PRO A 949 -36.24 -2.25 32.27
CA PRO A 949 -37.68 -2.44 32.07
C PRO A 949 -38.56 -1.33 32.68
N THR A 950 -38.04 -0.66 33.71
CA THR A 950 -38.66 0.51 34.33
C THR A 950 -37.94 1.76 33.84
N HIS A 951 -38.68 2.82 33.48
CA HIS A 951 -38.13 4.11 33.04
C HIS A 951 -37.36 4.81 34.19
N MET A 952 -36.20 4.29 34.58
CA MET A 952 -35.35 4.80 35.66
C MET A 952 -34.42 5.94 35.21
N GLY A 953 -34.63 6.51 34.02
CA GLY A 953 -33.85 7.65 33.52
C GLY A 953 -32.40 7.35 33.13
N TYR A 954 -32.03 6.08 32.97
CA TYR A 954 -30.71 5.68 32.48
C TYR A 954 -30.80 4.47 31.55
N THR A 955 -29.74 4.27 30.75
CA THR A 955 -29.55 3.10 29.87
C THR A 955 -28.23 2.42 30.22
N PHE A 956 -28.20 1.08 30.20
CA PHE A 956 -26.95 0.35 30.37
C PHE A 956 -26.13 0.37 29.08
N VAL A 957 -24.82 0.58 29.19
CA VAL A 957 -23.84 0.48 28.10
C VAL A 957 -22.82 -0.59 28.49
N LEU A 958 -22.76 -1.66 27.71
CA LEU A 958 -21.88 -2.82 27.94
C LEU A 958 -20.77 -2.88 26.89
N PHE A 959 -19.58 -3.28 27.32
CA PHE A 959 -18.45 -3.55 26.43
C PHE A 959 -17.41 -4.45 27.11
N GLY A 960 -16.61 -5.13 26.29
CA GLY A 960 -15.45 -5.90 26.71
C GLY A 960 -14.16 -5.09 26.58
N CYS A 961 -13.20 -5.38 27.46
CA CYS A 961 -11.89 -4.73 27.47
C CYS A 961 -10.76 -5.76 27.52
N ILE A 962 -9.59 -5.40 26.98
CA ILE A 962 -8.41 -6.30 27.02
C ILE A 962 -7.79 -6.42 28.42
N ASP A 963 -8.21 -5.59 29.38
CA ASP A 963 -7.81 -5.66 30.79
C ASP A 963 -8.48 -6.81 31.56
N HIS A 964 -9.06 -7.77 30.82
CA HIS A 964 -9.77 -8.95 31.30
C HIS A 964 -11.19 -8.69 31.83
N HIS A 965 -11.70 -7.46 31.73
CA HIS A 965 -13.01 -7.11 32.28
C HIS A 965 -14.10 -6.93 31.22
N VAL A 966 -15.33 -7.22 31.63
CA VAL A 966 -16.56 -6.70 31.01
C VAL A 966 -17.08 -5.55 31.87
N TYR A 967 -17.36 -4.43 31.21
CA TYR A 967 -17.84 -3.21 31.83
C TYR A 967 -19.33 -3.03 31.58
N CYS A 968 -20.04 -2.53 32.60
CA CYS A 968 -21.40 -2.02 32.48
C CYS A 968 -21.45 -0.59 33.02
N LEU A 969 -21.78 0.36 32.16
CA LEU A 969 -21.98 1.76 32.53
C LEU A 969 -23.47 2.07 32.59
N ARG A 970 -23.85 2.99 33.47
CA ARG A 970 -25.14 3.68 33.45
C ARG A 970 -24.96 5.02 32.74
N CYS A 971 -25.62 5.17 31.60
CA CYS A 971 -25.75 6.44 30.92
C CYS A 971 -27.05 7.13 31.36
N LYS A 972 -26.96 8.19 32.16
CA LYS A 972 -28.12 9.00 32.58
C LYS A 972 -28.34 10.15 31.61
N THR A 973 -29.59 10.36 31.20
CA THR A 973 -29.98 11.45 30.30
C THR A 973 -30.88 12.43 31.04
N GLY A 974 -30.33 13.57 31.50
CA GLY A 974 -31.11 14.64 32.12
C GLY A 974 -31.68 15.64 31.11
N THR A 975 -32.57 16.54 31.56
CA THR A 975 -32.95 17.72 30.78
C THR A 975 -31.79 18.74 30.78
N GLY A 976 -31.24 19.07 29.61
CA GLY A 976 -30.06 19.95 29.44
C GLY A 976 -28.72 19.20 29.30
N GLN A 977 -27.57 19.88 29.50
CA GLN A 977 -26.21 19.30 29.36
C GLN A 977 -25.82 18.25 30.43
N ASN A 978 -26.73 17.81 31.30
CA ASN A 978 -26.46 16.86 32.39
C ASN A 978 -26.53 15.39 31.91
N THR A 979 -25.68 15.02 30.96
CA THR A 979 -25.45 13.60 30.61
C THR A 979 -24.27 13.06 31.42
N SER A 980 -24.40 11.88 32.04
CA SER A 980 -23.30 11.23 32.75
C SER A 980 -23.12 9.78 32.34
N LEU A 981 -21.86 9.32 32.32
CA LEU A 981 -21.47 7.92 32.14
C LEU A 981 -20.82 7.42 33.43
N GLU A 982 -21.59 6.69 34.23
CA GLU A 982 -21.16 6.19 35.54
C GLU A 982 -20.90 4.69 35.49
N LEU A 983 -19.82 4.22 36.11
CA LEU A 983 -19.57 2.77 36.25
C LEU A 983 -20.65 2.15 37.14
N HIS A 984 -21.37 1.17 36.62
CA HIS A 984 -22.35 0.40 37.38
C HIS A 984 -21.72 -0.85 38.00
N TRP A 985 -21.02 -1.63 37.18
CA TRP A 985 -20.14 -2.70 37.62
C TRP A 985 -19.09 -3.00 36.56
N LYS A 986 -17.99 -3.62 36.97
CA LYS A 986 -17.04 -4.31 36.09
C LYS A 986 -16.76 -5.70 36.67
N VAL A 987 -16.58 -6.69 35.81
CA VAL A 987 -16.33 -8.07 36.22
C VAL A 987 -15.14 -8.64 35.45
N ASP A 988 -14.17 -9.22 36.16
CA ASP A 988 -13.04 -9.94 35.57
C ASP A 988 -13.52 -11.31 35.08
N ILE A 989 -13.33 -11.60 33.79
CA ILE A 989 -13.72 -12.87 33.18
C ILE A 989 -12.52 -13.80 32.91
N GLY A 990 -11.32 -13.41 33.35
CA GLY A 990 -10.11 -14.23 33.38
C GLY A 990 -9.24 -14.18 32.12
N GLY A 991 -9.59 -13.35 31.13
CA GLY A 991 -8.79 -13.15 29.92
C GLY A 991 -9.25 -11.98 29.06
N PRO A 992 -8.43 -11.49 28.10
CA PRO A 992 -8.76 -10.32 27.28
C PRO A 992 -10.06 -10.48 26.48
N VAL A 993 -10.84 -9.41 26.36
CA VAL A 993 -12.16 -9.45 25.70
C VAL A 993 -12.14 -8.64 24.40
N TYR A 994 -12.26 -9.32 23.26
CA TYR A 994 -12.35 -8.69 21.93
C TYR A 994 -13.75 -8.77 21.34
N ALA A 995 -14.45 -9.89 21.56
CA ALA A 995 -15.81 -10.10 21.09
C ALA A 995 -16.78 -9.17 21.83
N THR A 996 -17.80 -8.68 21.11
CA THR A 996 -18.87 -7.88 21.72
C THR A 996 -19.72 -8.73 22.66
N PRO A 997 -19.87 -8.37 23.96
CA PRO A 997 -20.80 -9.06 24.84
C PRO A 997 -22.23 -8.97 24.31
N ILE A 998 -23.06 -9.98 24.55
CA ILE A 998 -24.48 -9.96 24.16
C ILE A 998 -25.37 -10.11 25.38
N ILE A 999 -26.57 -9.54 25.30
CA ILE A 999 -27.59 -9.65 26.35
C ILE A 999 -28.55 -10.78 25.97
N MET A 1000 -28.81 -11.68 26.92
CA MET A 1000 -29.76 -12.78 26.78
C MET A 1000 -30.91 -12.62 27.78
N THR A 1001 -32.14 -12.69 27.29
CA THR A 1001 -33.33 -12.80 28.12
C THR A 1001 -33.63 -14.28 28.35
N VAL A 1002 -33.68 -14.74 29.60
CA VAL A 1002 -33.93 -16.17 29.94
C VAL A 1002 -35.32 -16.39 30.51
N GLU A 1003 -35.79 -15.44 31.31
CA GLU A 1003 -37.15 -15.34 31.86
C GLU A 1003 -37.62 -13.88 31.78
N PRO A 1004 -38.92 -13.55 31.95
CA PRO A 1004 -39.44 -12.18 31.81
C PRO A 1004 -38.71 -11.11 32.66
N SER A 1005 -37.94 -11.51 33.68
CA SER A 1005 -37.26 -10.61 34.62
C SER A 1005 -35.73 -10.81 34.78
N ASP A 1006 -35.12 -11.90 34.26
CA ASP A 1006 -33.68 -12.15 34.42
C ASP A 1006 -32.93 -11.95 33.07
N ASN A 1007 -32.19 -10.84 32.98
CA ASN A 1007 -31.28 -10.55 31.86
C ASN A 1007 -29.85 -10.97 32.21
N LEU A 1008 -29.24 -11.77 31.34
CA LEU A 1008 -27.86 -12.22 31.46
C LEU A 1008 -26.98 -11.57 30.39
N VAL A 1009 -25.69 -11.47 30.68
CA VAL A 1009 -24.65 -11.04 29.75
C VAL A 1009 -23.81 -12.25 29.41
N PHE A 1010 -23.79 -12.62 28.14
CA PHE A 1010 -22.90 -13.64 27.58
C PHE A 1010 -21.68 -12.95 26.99
N CYS A 1011 -20.49 -13.37 27.40
CA CYS A 1011 -19.23 -12.80 26.93
C CYS A 1011 -18.18 -13.87 26.67
N CYS A 1012 -17.23 -13.54 25.80
CA CYS A 1012 -16.18 -14.45 25.34
C CYS A 1012 -14.81 -13.79 25.49
N ALA A 1013 -13.86 -14.49 26.08
CA ALA A 1013 -12.47 -14.07 26.17
C ALA A 1013 -11.62 -14.73 25.08
N THR A 1014 -10.51 -14.09 24.72
CA THR A 1014 -9.59 -14.58 23.69
C THR A 1014 -8.90 -15.88 24.05
N ASP A 1015 -8.86 -16.26 25.33
CA ASP A 1015 -8.28 -17.54 25.76
C ASP A 1015 -9.27 -18.72 25.64
N GLY A 1016 -10.45 -18.50 25.08
CA GLY A 1016 -11.50 -19.51 24.88
C GLY A 1016 -12.59 -19.51 25.95
N ARG A 1017 -12.45 -18.73 27.03
CA ARG A 1017 -13.47 -18.69 28.09
C ARG A 1017 -14.78 -18.08 27.62
N ILE A 1018 -15.88 -18.65 28.10
CA ILE A 1018 -17.23 -18.15 27.95
C ILE A 1018 -17.79 -17.93 29.35
N VAL A 1019 -18.40 -16.77 29.58
CA VAL A 1019 -18.94 -16.40 30.89
C VAL A 1019 -20.35 -15.86 30.75
N LEU A 1020 -21.23 -16.31 31.66
CA LEU A 1020 -22.54 -15.74 31.92
C LEU A 1020 -22.50 -14.94 33.20
N SER A 1021 -22.87 -13.66 33.11
CA SER A 1021 -23.03 -12.81 34.28
C SER A 1021 -24.42 -12.18 34.32
N ASN A 1022 -24.89 -11.83 35.51
CA ASN A 1022 -26.16 -11.13 35.67
C ASN A 1022 -26.02 -9.66 35.25
N LEU A 1023 -26.91 -9.15 34.38
CA LEU A 1023 -26.84 -7.77 33.90
C LEU A 1023 -26.97 -6.73 35.03
N GLY A 1024 -27.72 -7.05 36.08
CA GLY A 1024 -28.02 -6.14 37.17
C GLY A 1024 -26.84 -5.89 38.11
N ASN A 1025 -25.97 -6.87 38.34
CA ASN A 1025 -24.89 -6.76 39.33
C ASN A 1025 -23.52 -7.29 38.85
N GLY A 1026 -23.42 -7.83 37.65
CA GLY A 1026 -22.19 -8.38 37.09
C GLY A 1026 -21.76 -9.73 37.69
N GLN A 1027 -22.55 -10.33 38.59
CA GLN A 1027 -22.20 -11.59 39.23
C GLN A 1027 -22.13 -12.72 38.20
N ILE A 1028 -20.99 -13.41 38.14
CA ILE A 1028 -20.81 -14.60 37.29
C ILE A 1028 -21.70 -15.72 37.82
N GLN A 1029 -22.55 -16.25 36.95
CA GLN A 1029 -23.46 -17.35 37.24
C GLN A 1029 -22.98 -18.67 36.64
N TRP A 1030 -22.23 -18.61 35.55
CA TRP A 1030 -21.70 -19.78 34.86
C TRP A 1030 -20.46 -19.41 34.04
N SER A 1031 -19.52 -20.33 33.90
CA SER A 1031 -18.35 -20.17 33.03
C SER A 1031 -17.86 -21.51 32.51
N ASP A 1032 -17.37 -21.52 31.27
CA ASP A 1032 -16.73 -22.68 30.64
C ASP A 1032 -15.63 -22.21 29.67
N LYS A 1033 -14.97 -23.14 28.97
CA LYS A 1033 -13.85 -22.84 28.08
C LYS A 1033 -13.85 -23.71 26.82
N LEU A 1034 -13.88 -23.05 25.67
CA LEU A 1034 -13.67 -23.66 24.36
C LEU A 1034 -12.18 -23.86 24.07
N THR A 1035 -11.90 -24.72 23.09
CA THR A 1035 -10.53 -25.17 22.76
C THR A 1035 -9.67 -24.14 22.03
N GLY A 1036 -10.26 -23.11 21.44
CA GLY A 1036 -9.54 -22.07 20.71
C GLY A 1036 -9.96 -20.66 21.10
N GLU A 1037 -9.27 -19.68 20.52
CA GLU A 1037 -9.53 -18.26 20.80
C GLU A 1037 -10.90 -17.81 20.26
N LEU A 1038 -11.55 -16.88 20.96
CA LEU A 1038 -12.86 -16.34 20.61
C LEU A 1038 -12.77 -14.85 20.26
N PHE A 1039 -12.82 -14.57 18.95
CA PHE A 1039 -12.85 -13.21 18.38
C PHE A 1039 -14.21 -12.87 17.75
N SER A 1040 -14.95 -13.89 17.29
CA SER A 1040 -16.30 -13.70 16.74
C SER A 1040 -17.26 -13.23 17.82
N THR A 1041 -17.96 -12.13 17.55
CA THR A 1041 -19.13 -11.74 18.36
C THR A 1041 -20.21 -12.83 18.29
N PRO A 1042 -20.68 -13.35 19.44
CA PRO A 1042 -21.71 -14.38 19.48
C PRO A 1042 -23.07 -13.84 19.07
N CYS A 1043 -23.99 -14.74 18.73
CA CYS A 1043 -25.38 -14.43 18.45
C CYS A 1043 -26.29 -15.23 19.38
N TYR A 1044 -27.31 -14.59 19.96
CA TYR A 1044 -28.37 -15.24 20.73
C TYR A 1044 -29.68 -15.28 19.93
N VAL A 1045 -30.29 -16.46 19.81
CA VAL A 1045 -31.63 -16.65 19.25
C VAL A 1045 -32.58 -16.95 20.40
N GLU A 1046 -33.35 -15.94 20.81
CA GLU A 1046 -34.19 -15.93 22.01
C GLU A 1046 -35.28 -17.01 22.00
N SER A 1047 -35.95 -17.21 20.86
CA SER A 1047 -37.00 -18.23 20.68
C SER A 1047 -36.51 -19.67 20.92
N LEU A 1048 -35.22 -19.91 20.68
CA LEU A 1048 -34.57 -21.22 20.87
C LEU A 1048 -33.73 -21.30 22.14
N ARG A 1049 -33.53 -20.17 22.83
CA ARG A 1049 -32.59 -20.01 23.95
C ARG A 1049 -31.19 -20.53 23.63
N ARG A 1050 -30.71 -20.25 22.41
CA ARG A 1050 -29.41 -20.75 21.90
C ARG A 1050 -28.46 -19.63 21.55
N VAL A 1051 -27.18 -19.86 21.85
CA VAL A 1051 -26.05 -19.00 21.49
C VAL A 1051 -25.16 -19.70 20.47
N TYR A 1052 -24.76 -18.95 19.45
CA TYR A 1052 -23.86 -19.38 18.38
C TYR A 1052 -22.57 -18.58 18.46
N VAL A 1053 -21.42 -19.25 18.52
CA VAL A 1053 -20.12 -18.58 18.62
C VAL A 1053 -19.06 -19.22 17.71
N GLY A 1054 -18.39 -18.39 16.91
CA GLY A 1054 -17.26 -18.80 16.08
C GLY A 1054 -15.97 -18.88 16.89
N CYS A 1055 -15.14 -19.88 16.61
CA CYS A 1055 -13.89 -20.11 17.30
C CYS A 1055 -12.72 -20.28 16.32
N ARG A 1056 -11.52 -19.89 16.77
CA ARG A 1056 -10.29 -20.05 15.99
C ARG A 1056 -9.76 -21.49 15.92
N ASP A 1057 -10.41 -22.42 16.60
CA ASP A 1057 -10.22 -23.87 16.40
C ASP A 1057 -10.93 -24.41 15.14
N ASN A 1058 -11.47 -23.51 14.32
CA ASN A 1058 -12.17 -23.73 13.06
C ASN A 1058 -13.66 -24.11 13.21
N PHE A 1059 -14.22 -24.15 14.42
CA PHE A 1059 -15.61 -24.55 14.62
C PHE A 1059 -16.54 -23.38 14.96
N LEU A 1060 -17.77 -23.44 14.43
CA LEU A 1060 -18.92 -22.71 14.95
C LEU A 1060 -19.62 -23.61 15.97
N TYR A 1061 -19.81 -23.11 17.18
CA TYR A 1061 -20.45 -23.82 18.29
C TYR A 1061 -21.90 -23.34 18.48
N CYS A 1062 -22.83 -24.27 18.69
CA CYS A 1062 -24.18 -24.00 19.17
C CYS A 1062 -24.35 -24.53 20.59
N MET A 1063 -24.73 -23.65 21.50
CA MET A 1063 -24.95 -23.93 22.92
C MET A 1063 -26.29 -23.32 23.34
N GLY A 1064 -26.88 -23.72 24.47
CA GLY A 1064 -28.12 -23.12 24.96
C GLY A 1064 -28.36 -23.35 26.44
N ILE A 1065 -29.32 -22.59 26.99
CA ILE A 1065 -29.72 -22.60 28.41
C ILE A 1065 -30.82 -23.62 28.67
#